data_AF-A0AA38HWW4-F1
#
_entry.id   AF-A0AA38HWW4-F1
#
_cell.length_a   1.000
_cell.length_b   1.000
_cell.length_c   1.000
_cell.angle_alpha   90.00
_cell.angle_beta   90.00
_cell.angle_gamma   90.00
#
_symmetry.space_group_name_H-M   'P 1'
#
loop_
_entity.id
_entity.type
_entity.pdbx_description
1 polymer ?
#
loop_
_entity_poly.entity_id
_entity_poly.type
_entity_poly.pdbx_seq_one_letter_code
_entity_poly.pdbx_strand_id
1 'polypeptide(L)'
;MSNSYCKRPGTTDFGKEYEELNVANIIFKAVTHKDIEDFTLSTDDSDFESFDDIVFEVTGNEINQKYAIQLKHVNKNERTLNPISLTQDTGNYAIVKYFQSYKKIYELGHRHKLILFTNLKFNSQNGGTITFEKQQFTTRLSKMPTIDELVNSSGASGSCYKFTNIQSTVSVPLSKEQQEYKDFFQNFYLYTDQANVFQMKQNVSNRFQKAFSCSDSAFDRYLQFISNWTKLQDEKVKLNKSQMKKVITFRVLSHLIKPLSFKPVNKKIQMLQNAISEFDVTIFEKESELLVCEIWGDKKCELENKLETINELITAYQLELNDVKKVGDLSDKSCSQLLWLLNICPLIVSVSSSTYEIIQLCHQDKFVLLGNHTEDQISGRLVFQNLSDLFFKSEIHYQNITTAFEYSLQGKEELPLQCLIKENEDFRKGITTDDLVKMLEDTYFVGGKQESFDFPYINRFLTVNIIDFEYLKKIDKDTIVVIDCLPKGYQTYEWLRNFNLIEVEGSSQKQPLDRNVELTNSAFKPDLYVTEGVCTEKRFKAISKVNVTKQHHLRLNNDGKLQWIRSLSDVEELEPFLTEGDHVKENELSIIKNKINLIVGEPGMGKSVLMRRLKNKFDSKYLAIVFYTEDISAYLDFKNKYSTTSYMLEEYVLNEKFKNMERFENKILSILMRKNKVIYIWDGLDELSSPNIQVITDIIRHLYQKNVYQWLTCRLHLKNYLEHKFNVFSKTIIQFSEEQQSAYIEERMKDANHTEERIPLQIFMLTELFLNFGKN
;
A
#
# COMPACT_ATOMS: atom_id res chain seq x y z
N MET A 1 2.78 11.30 43.41
CA MET A 1 1.61 12.14 43.77
C MET A 1 0.36 11.36 43.40
N SER A 2 -0.75 11.55 44.11
CA SER A 2 -2.00 10.88 43.75
C SER A 2 -2.46 11.32 42.35
N ASN A 3 -2.93 10.38 41.54
CA ASN A 3 -3.57 10.65 40.24
C ASN A 3 -5.03 11.11 40.40
N SER A 4 -5.57 11.01 41.62
CA SER A 4 -6.90 11.44 41.99
C SER A 4 -6.90 12.57 43.02
N TYR A 5 -8.01 13.29 43.15
CA TYR A 5 -8.22 14.35 44.12
C TYR A 5 -9.69 14.48 44.52
N CYS A 6 -9.98 15.07 45.68
CA CYS A 6 -11.34 15.30 46.15
C CYS A 6 -11.86 16.67 45.68
N LYS A 7 -13.02 16.67 45.01
CA LYS A 7 -13.71 17.93 44.67
C LYS A 7 -14.27 18.59 45.92
N ARG A 8 -14.09 19.91 46.06
CA ARG A 8 -14.73 20.70 47.11
C ARG A 8 -16.27 20.65 47.01
N PRO A 9 -16.99 20.34 48.11
CA PRO A 9 -18.45 20.31 48.09
C PRO A 9 -19.05 21.72 48.01
N GLY A 10 -20.19 21.85 47.31
CA GLY A 10 -20.99 23.09 47.29
C GLY A 10 -20.50 24.19 46.34
N THR A 11 -19.66 23.87 45.36
CA THR A 11 -19.23 24.82 44.32
C THR A 11 -20.43 25.32 43.50
N THR A 12 -20.62 26.64 43.43
CA THR A 12 -21.74 27.29 42.73
C THR A 12 -21.49 27.45 41.22
N ASP A 13 -22.53 27.40 40.39
CA ASP A 13 -22.43 27.55 38.91
C ASP A 13 -22.04 28.98 38.45
N PHE A 14 -22.07 29.98 39.33
CA PHE A 14 -21.76 31.37 38.96
C PHE A 14 -20.28 31.52 38.57
N GLY A 15 -20.02 31.76 37.28
CA GLY A 15 -18.68 31.90 36.73
C GLY A 15 -18.06 30.60 36.22
N LYS A 16 -18.80 29.47 36.25
CA LYS A 16 -18.27 28.17 35.81
C LYS A 16 -17.83 28.16 34.34
N GLU A 17 -18.58 28.82 33.46
CA GLU A 17 -18.19 28.96 32.05
C GLU A 17 -16.82 29.66 31.90
N TYR A 18 -16.51 30.63 32.75
CA TYR A 18 -15.22 31.31 32.73
C TYR A 18 -14.08 30.36 33.15
N GLU A 19 -14.32 29.54 34.17
CA GLU A 19 -13.37 28.52 34.62
C GLU A 19 -13.14 27.46 33.54
N GLU A 20 -14.20 26.89 32.97
CA GLU A 20 -14.14 25.88 31.91
C GLU A 20 -13.32 26.38 30.70
N LEU A 21 -13.51 27.64 30.30
CA LEU A 21 -12.73 28.26 29.23
C LEU A 21 -11.25 28.43 29.60
N ASN A 22 -10.93 28.82 30.84
CA ASN A 22 -9.55 28.91 31.31
C ASN A 22 -8.87 27.54 31.34
N VAL A 23 -9.56 26.51 31.83
CA VAL A 23 -9.07 25.12 31.79
C VAL A 23 -8.80 24.68 30.34
N ALA A 24 -9.76 24.89 29.45
CA ALA A 24 -9.61 24.55 28.03
C ALA A 24 -8.42 25.27 27.38
N ASN A 25 -8.24 26.56 27.65
CA ASN A 25 -7.11 27.34 27.13
C ASN A 25 -5.75 26.85 27.66
N ILE A 26 -5.65 26.59 28.96
CA ILE A 26 -4.42 26.11 29.61
C ILE A 26 -4.04 24.74 29.05
N ILE A 27 -5.00 23.81 28.97
CA ILE A 27 -4.78 22.48 28.40
C ILE A 27 -4.33 22.59 26.95
N PHE A 28 -5.02 23.36 26.12
CA PHE A 28 -4.68 23.51 24.71
C PHE A 28 -3.23 24.03 24.53
N LYS A 29 -2.84 25.06 25.29
CA LYS A 29 -1.46 25.57 25.29
C LYS A 29 -0.47 24.51 25.76
N ALA A 30 -0.76 23.81 26.86
CA ALA A 30 0.13 22.79 27.42
C ALA A 30 0.34 21.60 26.46
N VAL A 31 -0.73 21.17 25.79
CA VAL A 31 -0.73 20.08 24.81
C VAL A 31 0.10 20.45 23.57
N THR A 32 -0.02 21.69 23.08
CA THR A 32 0.65 22.16 21.86
C THR A 32 2.06 22.69 22.08
N HIS A 33 2.45 22.96 23.33
CA HIS A 33 3.81 23.39 23.66
C HIS A 33 4.82 22.23 23.49
N LYS A 34 5.90 22.47 22.75
CA LYS A 34 6.94 21.45 22.47
C LYS A 34 7.80 21.13 23.68
N ASP A 35 8.10 22.12 24.51
CA ASP A 35 8.98 21.95 25.69
C ASP A 35 8.28 21.36 26.93
N ILE A 36 6.97 21.17 26.85
CA ILE A 36 6.20 20.52 27.93
C ILE A 36 6.16 19.02 27.61
N GLU A 37 6.73 18.19 28.48
CA GLU A 37 6.66 16.73 28.33
C GLU A 37 5.32 16.19 28.79
N ASP A 38 4.87 16.64 29.97
CA ASP A 38 3.58 16.26 30.56
C ASP A 38 3.04 17.37 31.49
N PHE A 39 1.77 17.24 31.86
CA PHE A 39 1.14 18.06 32.89
C PHE A 39 0.14 17.25 33.73
N THR A 40 -0.23 17.80 34.89
CA THR A 40 -1.42 17.35 35.64
C THR A 40 -2.32 18.55 35.94
N LEU A 41 -3.63 18.37 35.82
CA LEU A 41 -4.61 19.43 36.06
C LEU A 41 -5.79 18.92 36.91
N SER A 42 -6.12 19.65 37.97
CA SER A 42 -7.34 19.51 38.77
C SER A 42 -8.10 20.84 38.87
N THR A 43 -9.42 20.75 39.08
CA THR A 43 -10.31 21.89 39.36
C THR A 43 -11.17 21.63 40.58
N ASP A 44 -11.46 22.69 41.33
CA ASP A 44 -12.16 22.64 42.61
C ASP A 44 -11.46 21.69 43.62
N ASP A 45 -10.11 21.69 43.65
CA ASP A 45 -9.29 20.78 44.46
C ASP A 45 -9.30 21.19 45.95
N SER A 46 -9.89 20.38 46.82
CA SER A 46 -10.12 20.74 48.22
C SER A 46 -8.84 21.04 49.01
N ASP A 47 -7.72 20.46 48.60
CA ASP A 47 -6.43 20.63 49.28
C ASP A 47 -5.86 22.06 49.10
N PHE A 48 -6.38 22.81 48.13
CA PHE A 48 -5.91 24.15 47.76
C PHE A 48 -6.81 25.30 48.24
N GLU A 49 -7.86 24.98 49.01
CA GLU A 49 -8.76 25.93 49.66
C GLU A 49 -9.29 27.10 48.81
N SER A 50 -8.62 28.25 48.80
CA SER A 50 -9.05 29.43 48.03
C SER A 50 -8.37 29.52 46.68
N PHE A 51 -7.44 28.61 46.37
CA PHE A 51 -6.75 28.50 45.08
C PHE A 51 -7.12 27.18 44.40
N ASP A 52 -8.36 26.74 44.61
CA ASP A 52 -8.91 25.46 44.21
C ASP A 52 -9.45 25.46 42.77
N ASP A 53 -9.82 26.62 42.20
CA ASP A 53 -10.45 26.69 40.87
C ASP A 53 -9.64 25.95 39.79
N ILE A 54 -8.33 26.20 39.68
CA ILE A 54 -7.44 25.46 38.78
C ILE A 54 -6.09 25.22 39.47
N VAL A 55 -5.74 23.96 39.64
CA VAL A 55 -4.42 23.51 40.08
C VAL A 55 -3.75 22.80 38.92
N PHE A 56 -2.57 23.27 38.54
CA PHE A 56 -1.92 22.85 37.31
C PHE A 56 -0.42 22.71 37.52
N GLU A 57 0.10 21.52 37.23
CA GLU A 57 1.53 21.20 37.34
C GLU A 57 2.08 20.80 35.99
N VAL A 58 3.27 21.30 35.65
CA VAL A 58 3.89 21.11 34.33
C VAL A 58 5.30 20.61 34.52
N THR A 59 5.66 19.60 33.74
CA THR A 59 6.99 19.00 33.70
C THR A 59 7.52 18.96 32.26
N GLY A 60 8.79 19.31 32.09
CA GLY A 60 9.54 19.21 30.85
C GLY A 60 11.02 19.52 31.07
N ASN A 61 11.83 19.44 30.02
CA ASN A 61 13.29 19.54 30.07
C ASN A 61 13.84 20.70 30.94
N GLU A 62 13.24 21.88 30.85
CA GLU A 62 13.62 23.07 31.65
C GLU A 62 12.44 23.68 32.44
N ILE A 63 11.26 23.07 32.35
CA ILE A 63 10.02 23.60 32.92
C ILE A 63 9.54 22.64 34.00
N ASN A 64 9.72 23.01 35.27
CA ASN A 64 9.05 22.35 36.39
C ASN A 64 8.34 23.41 37.22
N GLN A 65 7.05 23.58 36.96
CA GLN A 65 6.28 24.68 37.51
C GLN A 65 4.92 24.18 37.99
N LYS A 66 4.49 24.69 39.15
CA LYS A 66 3.23 24.35 39.77
C LYS A 66 2.42 25.61 40.04
N TYR A 67 1.16 25.59 39.67
CA TYR A 67 0.23 26.70 39.71
C TYR A 67 -0.98 26.33 40.55
N ALA A 68 -1.41 27.23 41.44
CA ALA A 68 -2.72 27.16 42.07
C ALA A 68 -3.41 28.51 41.83
N ILE A 69 -4.52 28.48 41.10
CA ILE A 69 -5.13 29.65 40.50
C ILE A 69 -6.53 29.83 41.09
N GLN A 70 -6.80 31.04 41.56
CA GLN A 70 -8.15 31.51 41.87
C GLN A 70 -8.60 32.47 40.77
N LEU A 71 -9.72 32.17 40.14
CA LEU A 71 -10.39 33.00 39.16
C LEU A 71 -11.42 33.93 39.83
N LYS A 72 -11.45 35.18 39.38
CA LYS A 72 -12.45 36.18 39.75
C LYS A 72 -12.95 36.91 38.50
N HIS A 73 -14.13 36.53 38.04
CA HIS A 73 -14.78 37.10 36.87
C HIS A 73 -15.88 38.10 37.24
N VAL A 74 -16.00 39.17 36.48
CA VAL A 74 -17.08 40.15 36.59
C VAL A 74 -17.70 40.41 35.22
N ASN A 75 -19.00 40.14 35.07
CA ASN A 75 -19.74 40.27 33.80
C ASN A 75 -20.03 41.74 33.36
N LYS A 76 -19.71 42.75 34.19
CA LYS A 76 -20.03 44.16 33.90
C LYS A 76 -18.89 44.83 33.15
N ASN A 77 -19.23 45.57 32.09
CA ASN A 77 -18.30 46.13 31.09
C ASN A 77 -17.24 47.12 31.60
N GLU A 78 -17.28 47.55 32.86
CA GLU A 78 -16.17 48.28 33.47
C GLU A 78 -16.21 48.16 34.99
N ARG A 79 -15.20 47.50 35.56
CA ARG A 79 -14.81 47.69 36.96
C ARG A 79 -13.28 47.68 37.02
N THR A 80 -12.71 48.70 37.66
CA THR A 80 -11.29 48.69 38.02
C THR A 80 -11.13 47.95 39.36
N LEU A 81 -10.07 47.16 39.48
CA LEU A 81 -9.65 46.63 40.78
C LEU A 81 -8.87 47.73 41.51
N ASN A 82 -9.46 48.25 42.59
CA ASN A 82 -8.84 49.28 43.41
C ASN A 82 -7.95 48.65 44.49
N PRO A 83 -6.80 49.27 44.87
CA PRO A 83 -5.92 48.75 45.92
C PRO A 83 -6.62 48.46 47.26
N ILE A 84 -7.63 49.27 47.62
CA ILE A 84 -8.42 49.09 48.85
C ILE A 84 -9.12 47.72 48.89
N SER A 85 -9.54 47.18 47.74
CA SER A 85 -10.18 45.86 47.68
C SER A 85 -9.25 44.71 48.03
N LEU A 86 -7.93 44.95 48.00
CA LEU A 86 -6.90 43.96 48.37
C LEU A 86 -6.62 43.95 49.88
N THR A 87 -6.88 45.07 50.59
CA THR A 87 -6.53 45.27 52.00
C THR A 87 -7.71 45.08 52.96
N GLN A 88 -8.93 44.93 52.45
CA GLN A 88 -10.12 44.62 53.26
C GLN A 88 -9.98 43.25 53.95
N ASP A 89 -10.63 43.08 55.11
CA ASP A 89 -10.64 41.78 55.82
C ASP A 89 -11.53 40.75 55.12
N THR A 90 -12.57 41.24 54.44
CA THR A 90 -13.60 40.43 53.78
C THR A 90 -13.76 40.87 52.34
N GLY A 91 -14.25 39.97 51.50
CA GLY A 91 -14.51 40.23 50.09
C GLY A 91 -13.70 39.35 49.15
N ASN A 92 -14.03 39.41 47.86
CA ASN A 92 -13.53 38.49 46.85
C ASN A 92 -12.04 38.66 46.52
N TYR A 93 -11.46 39.82 46.83
CA TYR A 93 -10.07 40.17 46.53
C TYR A 93 -9.23 40.37 47.79
N ALA A 94 -9.80 40.17 48.99
CA ALA A 94 -9.12 40.35 50.27
C ALA A 94 -7.92 39.41 50.40
N ILE A 95 -6.70 39.96 50.49
CA ILE A 95 -5.47 39.17 50.53
C ILE A 95 -5.37 38.31 51.79
N VAL A 96 -5.94 38.76 52.91
CA VAL A 96 -5.95 38.02 54.19
C VAL A 96 -6.54 36.62 54.02
N LYS A 97 -7.61 36.48 53.23
CA LYS A 97 -8.23 35.18 52.91
C LYS A 97 -7.24 34.25 52.20
N TYR A 98 -6.55 34.75 51.18
CA TYR A 98 -5.59 33.98 50.40
C TYR A 98 -4.33 33.61 51.19
N PHE A 99 -3.91 34.49 52.10
CA PHE A 99 -2.81 34.22 53.01
C PHE A 99 -3.13 33.07 53.98
N GLN A 100 -4.36 33.00 54.50
CA GLN A 100 -4.79 31.87 55.34
C GLN A 100 -4.73 30.54 54.58
N SER A 101 -5.17 30.53 53.31
CA SER A 101 -5.05 29.33 52.46
C SER A 101 -3.62 28.97 52.13
N TYR A 102 -2.74 29.96 51.90
CA TYR A 102 -1.31 29.70 51.71
C TYR A 102 -0.69 28.94 52.88
N LYS A 103 -1.02 29.28 54.14
CA LYS A 103 -0.45 28.57 55.30
C LYS A 103 -0.74 27.08 55.25
N LYS A 104 -1.98 26.69 54.93
CA LYS A 104 -2.37 25.28 54.84
C LYS A 104 -1.74 24.59 53.64
N ILE A 105 -1.73 25.22 52.47
CA ILE A 105 -1.06 24.69 51.27
C ILE A 105 0.44 24.46 51.55
N TYR A 106 1.08 25.40 52.24
CA TYR A 106 2.49 25.32 52.61
C TYR A 106 2.77 24.18 53.60
N GLU A 107 1.90 23.99 54.61
CA GLU A 107 1.97 22.89 55.57
C GLU A 107 1.84 21.51 54.91
N LEU A 108 1.05 21.41 53.83
CA LEU A 108 0.93 20.21 53.00
C LEU A 108 2.15 19.97 52.08
N GLY A 109 3.18 20.83 52.14
CA GLY A 109 4.41 20.71 51.35
C GLY A 109 4.26 21.15 49.89
N HIS A 110 3.16 21.80 49.54
CA HIS A 110 2.85 22.22 48.17
C HIS A 110 3.50 23.57 47.84
N ARG A 111 4.67 23.55 47.16
CA ARG A 111 5.33 24.77 46.66
C ARG A 111 4.77 25.20 45.30
N HIS A 112 3.68 25.97 45.30
CA HIS A 112 3.00 26.46 44.10
C HIS A 112 3.19 27.97 43.92
N LYS A 113 3.21 28.44 42.65
CA LYS A 113 2.90 29.82 42.31
C LYS A 113 1.40 30.02 42.54
N LEU A 114 1.06 30.86 43.51
CA LEU A 114 -0.31 31.21 43.83
C LEU A 114 -0.76 32.39 42.98
N ILE A 115 -1.84 32.23 42.23
CA ILE A 115 -2.31 33.24 41.27
C ILE A 115 -3.72 33.68 41.63
N LEU A 116 -3.91 34.99 41.82
CA LEU A 116 -5.23 35.61 41.77
C LEU A 116 -5.45 36.18 40.38
N PHE A 117 -6.44 35.68 39.66
CA PHE A 117 -6.66 35.92 38.24
C PHE A 117 -7.99 36.64 38.01
N THR A 118 -7.98 37.77 37.32
CA THR A 118 -9.20 38.57 37.11
C THR A 118 -9.24 39.30 35.77
N ASN A 119 -10.45 39.47 35.23
CA ASN A 119 -10.70 40.28 34.05
C ASN A 119 -10.78 41.80 34.36
N LEU A 120 -10.67 42.22 35.62
CA LEU A 120 -10.66 43.64 35.99
C LEU A 120 -9.32 44.29 35.67
N LYS A 121 -9.34 45.57 35.28
CA LYS A 121 -8.12 46.39 35.14
C LYS A 121 -7.64 46.86 36.50
N PHE A 122 -6.36 46.66 36.82
CA PHE A 122 -5.80 47.17 38.07
C PHE A 122 -5.54 48.68 38.00
N ASN A 123 -6.11 49.43 38.96
CA ASN A 123 -5.86 50.86 39.08
C ASN A 123 -4.62 51.11 39.95
N SER A 124 -3.51 51.49 39.32
CA SER A 124 -2.21 51.70 39.97
C SER A 124 -1.99 53.11 40.53
N GLN A 125 -3.06 53.81 40.93
CA GLN A 125 -2.94 55.08 41.65
C GLN A 125 -1.97 54.94 42.85
N ASN A 126 -1.14 55.96 43.09
CA ASN A 126 -0.10 56.02 44.14
C ASN A 126 1.10 55.07 43.97
N GLY A 127 1.55 54.85 42.73
CA GLY A 127 2.82 54.15 42.45
C GLY A 127 2.83 52.66 42.84
N GLY A 128 1.64 52.08 43.04
CA GLY A 128 1.44 50.67 43.42
C GLY A 128 1.64 50.38 44.91
N THR A 129 1.75 51.40 45.77
CA THR A 129 1.95 51.19 47.21
C THR A 129 0.64 50.76 47.88
N ILE A 130 0.68 49.67 48.67
CA ILE A 130 -0.46 49.09 49.37
C ILE A 130 -0.10 48.95 50.85
N THR A 131 -0.90 49.59 51.72
CA THR A 131 -0.71 49.56 53.17
C THR A 131 -1.73 48.65 53.83
N PHE A 132 -1.25 47.66 54.58
CA PHE A 132 -2.08 46.77 55.39
C PHE A 132 -2.07 47.27 56.83
N GLU A 133 -2.98 48.20 57.15
CA GLU A 133 -3.01 48.91 58.43
C GLU A 133 -3.09 47.96 59.64
N LYS A 134 -3.91 46.91 59.54
CA LYS A 134 -4.10 45.93 60.61
C LYS A 134 -2.86 45.05 60.83
N GLN A 135 -2.18 44.68 59.75
CA GLN A 135 -0.98 43.85 59.79
C GLN A 135 0.32 44.68 59.91
N GLN A 136 0.19 46.01 59.97
CA GLN A 136 1.28 46.98 60.19
C GLN A 136 2.45 46.84 59.21
N PHE A 137 2.16 46.59 57.93
CA PHE A 137 3.18 46.57 56.88
C PHE A 137 2.70 47.27 55.61
N THR A 138 3.67 47.71 54.81
CA THR A 138 3.45 48.29 53.48
C THR A 138 4.19 47.45 52.45
N THR A 139 3.59 47.27 51.27
CA THR A 139 4.17 46.55 50.14
C THR A 139 3.93 47.33 48.86
N ARG A 140 4.77 47.10 47.85
CA ARG A 140 4.65 47.71 46.52
C ARG A 140 4.28 46.65 45.50
N LEU A 141 3.19 46.91 44.79
CA LEU A 141 2.79 46.12 43.65
C LEU A 141 3.52 46.59 42.39
N SER A 142 4.37 45.72 41.84
CA SER A 142 5.19 46.00 40.66
C SER A 142 4.69 45.18 39.48
N LYS A 143 4.43 45.83 38.34
CA LYS A 143 4.09 45.14 37.09
C LYS A 143 5.30 44.34 36.61
N MET A 144 5.11 43.07 36.29
CA MET A 144 6.16 42.22 35.74
C MET A 144 6.43 42.57 34.26
N PRO A 145 7.71 42.54 33.83
CA PRO A 145 8.06 42.86 32.44
C PRO A 145 7.60 41.76 31.47
N THR A 146 7.54 40.51 31.94
CA THR A 146 7.10 39.34 31.18
C THR A 146 5.94 38.68 31.90
N ILE A 147 4.94 38.27 31.13
CA ILE A 147 3.82 37.47 31.62
C ILE A 147 4.03 36.02 31.24
N ASP A 148 3.62 35.10 32.11
CA ASP A 148 3.69 33.68 31.81
C ASP A 148 2.59 33.33 30.81
N GLU A 149 2.98 33.07 29.57
CA GLU A 149 2.06 32.81 28.47
C GLU A 149 1.22 31.54 28.68
N LEU A 150 1.62 30.63 29.56
CA LEU A 150 0.86 29.39 29.78
C LEU A 150 -0.48 29.66 30.49
N VAL A 151 -0.48 30.57 31.47
CA VAL A 151 -1.67 30.93 32.27
C VAL A 151 -2.37 32.20 31.77
N ASN A 152 -1.70 33.04 30.97
CA ASN A 152 -2.28 34.29 30.44
C ASN A 152 -3.46 34.05 29.47
N SER A 153 -4.67 34.56 29.75
CA SER A 153 -5.83 34.36 28.85
C SER A 153 -6.04 35.49 27.84
N SER A 154 -5.37 36.62 28.01
CA SER A 154 -5.58 37.85 27.24
C SER A 154 -4.53 38.10 26.16
N GLY A 155 -3.47 37.30 26.10
CA GLY A 155 -2.34 37.54 25.19
C GLY A 155 -1.63 38.86 25.54
N ALA A 156 -1.36 39.71 24.55
CA ALA A 156 -0.53 40.90 24.75
C ALA A 156 -1.12 41.98 25.68
N SER A 157 -2.44 41.98 25.95
CA SER A 157 -3.07 42.99 26.81
C SER A 157 -3.04 42.65 28.30
N GLY A 158 -2.77 41.38 28.66
CA GLY A 158 -2.74 40.93 30.05
C GLY A 158 -1.66 41.62 30.88
N SER A 159 -1.92 41.80 32.17
CA SER A 159 -0.93 42.35 33.10
C SER A 159 -0.76 41.43 34.32
N CYS A 160 0.49 41.06 34.61
CA CYS A 160 0.87 40.34 35.82
C CYS A 160 1.60 41.28 36.78
N TYR A 161 1.27 41.19 38.07
CA TYR A 161 1.85 42.00 39.11
C TYR A 161 2.40 41.12 40.25
N LYS A 162 3.53 41.55 40.82
CA LYS A 162 4.16 40.93 41.98
C LYS A 162 4.27 41.91 43.15
N PHE A 163 4.08 41.40 44.35
CA PHE A 163 4.24 42.16 45.59
C PHE A 163 5.72 42.20 45.97
N THR A 164 6.26 43.39 46.21
CA THR A 164 7.69 43.67 46.41
C THR A 164 7.88 44.67 47.54
N ASN A 165 9.10 44.75 48.12
CA ASN A 165 9.46 45.77 49.12
C ASN A 165 8.55 45.80 50.35
N ILE A 166 8.37 44.65 51.01
CA ILE A 166 7.60 44.54 52.25
C ILE A 166 8.39 45.19 53.38
N GLN A 167 7.87 46.31 53.89
CA GLN A 167 8.47 47.09 54.97
C GLN A 167 7.48 47.20 56.14
N SER A 168 7.99 47.05 57.36
CA SER A 168 7.21 47.35 58.56
C SER A 168 6.84 48.84 58.57
N THR A 169 5.60 49.17 58.96
CA THR A 169 5.20 50.58 59.17
C THR A 169 5.79 51.17 60.45
N VAL A 170 6.41 50.33 61.29
CA VAL A 170 7.12 50.68 62.52
C VAL A 170 8.60 50.37 62.34
N SER A 171 9.51 51.22 62.84
CA SER A 171 10.98 51.08 62.73
C SER A 171 11.57 49.91 63.54
N VAL A 172 11.04 48.69 63.35
CA VAL A 172 11.37 47.47 64.09
C VAL A 172 11.52 46.31 63.07
N PRO A 173 12.38 45.31 63.31
CA PRO A 173 12.41 44.08 62.50
C PRO A 173 11.03 43.43 62.36
N LEU A 174 10.78 42.79 61.21
CA LEU A 174 9.50 42.17 60.88
C LEU A 174 9.10 41.14 61.95
N SER A 175 7.83 41.15 62.36
CA SER A 175 7.26 40.10 63.20
C SER A 175 7.24 38.75 62.48
N LYS A 176 7.08 37.64 63.22
CA LYS A 176 6.95 36.29 62.63
C LYS A 176 5.84 36.24 61.57
N GLU A 177 4.69 36.84 61.86
CA GLU A 177 3.57 36.89 60.92
C GLU A 177 3.90 37.73 59.67
N GLN A 178 4.59 38.87 59.84
CA GLN A 178 5.03 39.69 58.70
C GLN A 178 6.07 38.97 57.83
N GLN A 179 6.90 38.12 58.43
CA GLN A 179 7.82 37.25 57.69
C GLN A 179 7.07 36.17 56.91
N GLU A 180 6.03 35.55 57.49
CA GLU A 180 5.15 34.61 56.76
C GLU A 180 4.45 35.27 55.57
N TYR A 181 3.98 36.53 55.72
CA TYR A 181 3.44 37.32 54.60
C TYR A 181 4.50 37.55 53.52
N LYS A 182 5.74 37.82 53.92
CA LYS A 182 6.85 37.98 52.97
C LYS A 182 7.09 36.71 52.15
N ASP A 183 7.01 35.54 52.78
CA ASP A 183 7.17 34.26 52.10
C ASP A 183 5.97 33.95 51.18
N PHE A 184 4.75 34.28 51.61
CA PHE A 184 3.55 34.22 50.76
C PHE A 184 3.70 35.07 49.49
N PHE A 185 4.08 36.34 49.63
CA PHE A 185 4.21 37.27 48.52
C PHE A 185 5.36 36.95 47.54
N GLN A 186 6.35 36.13 47.94
CA GLN A 186 7.35 35.62 47.01
C GLN A 186 6.73 34.73 45.93
N ASN A 187 5.65 34.01 46.29
CA ASN A 187 4.96 33.03 45.46
C ASN A 187 3.59 33.48 44.98
N PHE A 188 3.07 34.62 45.44
CA PHE A 188 1.76 35.16 45.07
C PHE A 188 1.83 36.21 43.95
N TYR A 189 0.99 36.03 42.92
CA TYR A 189 0.92 36.87 41.73
C TYR A 189 -0.52 37.32 41.46
N LEU A 190 -0.68 38.56 40.98
CA LEU A 190 -1.95 39.13 40.59
C LEU A 190 -2.01 39.31 39.07
N TYR A 191 -2.86 38.54 38.41
CA TYR A 191 -3.14 38.63 36.97
C TYR A 191 -4.42 39.43 36.76
N THR A 192 -4.32 40.51 35.99
CA THR A 192 -5.40 41.46 35.71
C THR A 192 -5.52 41.74 34.22
N ASP A 193 -6.59 42.43 33.81
CA ASP A 193 -6.92 42.72 32.40
C ASP A 193 -7.00 41.45 31.53
N GLN A 194 -7.45 40.36 32.17
CA GLN A 194 -7.63 39.07 31.52
C GLN A 194 -8.89 39.07 30.65
N ALA A 195 -8.92 38.22 29.61
CA ALA A 195 -10.04 38.17 28.69
C ALA A 195 -11.33 37.85 29.45
N ASN A 196 -12.46 38.44 29.07
CA ASN A 196 -13.78 38.03 29.56
C ASN A 196 -14.25 36.74 28.87
N VAL A 197 -15.36 36.14 29.33
CA VAL A 197 -15.92 34.89 28.76
C VAL A 197 -16.05 34.93 27.23
N PHE A 198 -16.64 36.00 26.69
CA PHE A 198 -16.88 36.13 25.25
C PHE A 198 -15.57 36.19 24.45
N GLN A 199 -14.65 37.06 24.86
CA GLN A 199 -13.33 37.20 24.24
C GLN A 199 -12.53 35.90 24.34
N MET A 200 -12.60 35.25 25.49
CA MET A 200 -11.87 34.01 25.73
C MET A 200 -12.39 32.87 24.83
N LYS A 201 -13.70 32.70 24.72
CA LYS A 201 -14.30 31.70 23.82
C LYS A 201 -13.86 31.92 22.37
N GLN A 202 -13.90 33.16 21.88
CA GLN A 202 -13.43 33.49 20.52
C GLN A 202 -11.93 33.20 20.36
N ASN A 203 -11.11 33.66 21.30
CA ASN A 203 -9.66 33.50 21.23
C ASN A 203 -9.23 32.02 21.23
N VAL A 204 -9.82 31.21 22.12
CA VAL A 204 -9.48 29.79 22.24
C VAL A 204 -10.02 29.02 21.04
N SER A 205 -11.27 29.27 20.62
CA SER A 205 -11.86 28.63 19.44
C SER A 205 -11.02 28.89 18.19
N ASN A 206 -10.69 30.15 17.92
CA ASN A 206 -9.90 30.55 16.74
C ASN A 206 -8.51 29.89 16.74
N ARG A 207 -7.84 29.83 17.91
CA ARG A 207 -6.53 29.18 18.04
C ARG A 207 -6.63 27.67 17.83
N PHE A 208 -7.64 27.03 18.41
CA PHE A 208 -7.88 25.60 18.28
C PHE A 208 -8.15 25.21 16.83
N GLN A 209 -9.05 25.92 16.16
CA GLN A 209 -9.37 25.69 14.74
C GLN A 209 -8.17 25.92 13.84
N LYS A 210 -7.38 26.97 14.10
CA LYS A 210 -6.17 27.22 13.31
C LYS A 210 -5.12 26.14 13.52
N ALA A 211 -4.95 25.64 14.75
CA ALA A 211 -3.96 24.62 15.05
C ALA A 211 -4.32 23.25 14.46
N PHE A 212 -5.60 22.90 14.38
CA PHE A 212 -6.05 21.58 13.90
C PHE A 212 -6.84 21.62 12.59
N SER A 213 -6.90 22.78 11.92
CA SER A 213 -7.65 23.01 10.68
C SER A 213 -9.09 22.45 10.70
N CYS A 214 -9.79 22.61 11.82
CA CYS A 214 -11.08 21.93 12.10
C CYS A 214 -12.27 22.90 12.21
N SER A 215 -13.49 22.37 12.30
CA SER A 215 -14.73 23.14 12.45
C SER A 215 -14.97 23.63 13.89
N ASP A 216 -15.84 24.63 14.05
CA ASP A 216 -16.38 25.09 15.36
C ASP A 216 -16.94 23.91 16.18
N SER A 217 -17.66 23.00 15.53
CA SER A 217 -18.26 21.84 16.19
C SER A 217 -17.26 20.88 16.82
N ALA A 218 -16.00 20.85 16.37
CA ALA A 218 -14.94 20.09 17.03
C ALA A 218 -14.49 20.78 18.34
N PHE A 219 -14.37 22.11 18.32
CA PHE A 219 -14.06 22.90 19.52
C PHE A 219 -15.19 22.83 20.55
N ASP A 220 -16.45 22.93 20.14
CA ASP A 220 -17.59 22.82 21.06
C ASP A 220 -17.61 21.46 21.78
N ARG A 221 -17.29 20.36 21.09
CA ARG A 221 -17.21 19.03 21.70
C ARG A 221 -15.98 18.85 22.59
N TYR A 222 -14.89 19.58 22.33
CA TYR A 222 -13.74 19.65 23.24
C TYR A 222 -14.09 20.43 24.51
N LEU A 223 -14.76 21.58 24.39
CA LEU A 223 -15.21 22.36 25.53
C LEU A 223 -16.28 21.61 26.35
N GLN A 224 -17.17 20.87 25.69
CA GLN A 224 -18.14 20.01 26.34
C GLN A 224 -17.47 18.92 27.18
N PHE A 225 -16.39 18.30 26.69
CA PHE A 225 -15.61 17.33 27.47
C PHE A 225 -15.09 17.96 28.76
N ILE A 226 -14.50 19.16 28.67
CA ILE A 226 -14.00 19.90 29.84
C ILE A 226 -15.16 20.23 30.79
N SER A 227 -16.28 20.76 30.29
CA SER A 227 -17.45 21.09 31.12
C SER A 227 -17.95 19.86 31.88
N ASN A 228 -18.12 18.72 31.20
CA ASN A 228 -18.54 17.47 31.82
C ASN A 228 -17.54 17.00 32.88
N TRP A 229 -16.23 17.07 32.60
CA TRP A 229 -15.19 16.66 33.54
C TRP A 229 -15.17 17.53 34.81
N THR A 230 -15.34 18.86 34.67
CA THR A 230 -15.43 19.75 35.83
C THR A 230 -16.69 19.50 36.69
N LYS A 231 -17.77 19.01 36.08
CA LYS A 231 -19.05 18.71 36.75
C LYS A 231 -19.09 17.40 37.54
N LEU A 232 -18.18 16.46 37.26
CA LEU A 232 -18.04 15.23 38.06
C LEU A 232 -17.94 15.58 39.55
N GLN A 233 -18.49 14.73 40.42
CA GLN A 233 -18.48 14.92 41.88
C GLN A 233 -17.49 13.91 42.50
N ASP A 234 -17.21 14.07 43.79
CA ASP A 234 -16.37 13.17 44.59
C ASP A 234 -14.89 13.09 44.14
N GLU A 235 -14.31 11.89 44.15
CA GLU A 235 -12.92 11.62 43.77
C GLU A 235 -12.75 11.65 42.25
N LYS A 236 -11.96 12.61 41.77
CA LYS A 236 -11.72 12.86 40.34
C LYS A 236 -10.31 12.49 39.93
N VAL A 237 -10.19 11.93 38.73
CA VAL A 237 -8.88 11.73 38.08
C VAL A 237 -8.38 13.04 37.47
N LYS A 238 -7.12 13.38 37.74
CA LYS A 238 -6.44 14.55 37.15
C LYS A 238 -6.22 14.35 35.66
N LEU A 239 -6.41 15.41 34.87
CA LEU A 239 -6.13 15.37 33.44
C LEU A 239 -4.62 15.47 33.18
N ASN A 240 -4.12 14.72 32.21
CA ASN A 240 -2.72 14.77 31.77
C ASN A 240 -2.56 15.00 30.26
N LYS A 241 -1.33 15.22 29.80
CA LYS A 241 -1.05 15.57 28.41
C LYS A 241 -1.42 14.43 27.45
N SER A 242 -1.07 13.20 27.80
CA SER A 242 -1.37 12.02 26.96
C SER A 242 -2.87 11.83 26.76
N GLN A 243 -3.64 11.87 27.86
CA GLN A 243 -5.10 11.77 27.83
C GLN A 243 -5.70 12.89 26.97
N MET A 244 -5.27 14.14 27.17
CA MET A 244 -5.84 15.27 26.44
C MET A 244 -5.51 15.26 24.94
N LYS A 245 -4.35 14.72 24.54
CA LYS A 245 -4.06 14.47 23.12
C LYS A 245 -5.09 13.52 22.50
N LYS A 246 -5.35 12.39 23.15
CA LYS A 246 -6.34 11.40 22.67
C LYS A 246 -7.77 11.96 22.68
N VAL A 247 -8.14 12.78 23.67
CA VAL A 247 -9.43 13.50 23.67
C VAL A 247 -9.54 14.42 22.45
N ILE A 248 -8.52 15.26 22.21
CA ILE A 248 -8.49 16.17 21.06
C ILE A 248 -8.59 15.39 19.74
N THR A 249 -7.84 14.28 19.60
CA THR A 249 -7.92 13.38 18.44
C THR A 249 -9.35 12.93 18.18
N PHE A 250 -10.07 12.45 19.18
CA PHE A 250 -11.46 12.02 19.00
C PHE A 250 -12.41 13.17 18.67
N ARG A 251 -12.24 14.35 19.26
CA ARG A 251 -13.13 15.48 18.96
C ARG A 251 -12.90 16.04 17.57
N VAL A 252 -11.65 16.13 17.14
CA VAL A 252 -11.27 16.63 15.81
C VAL A 252 -11.60 15.61 14.72
N LEU A 253 -11.23 14.34 14.89
CA LEU A 253 -11.35 13.31 13.84
C LEU A 253 -12.62 12.46 13.90
N SER A 254 -13.56 12.71 14.81
CA SER A 254 -14.74 11.85 15.05
C SER A 254 -15.54 11.41 13.81
N HIS A 255 -15.58 12.27 12.78
CA HIS A 255 -16.32 12.09 11.53
C HIS A 255 -15.49 11.43 10.44
N LEU A 256 -14.18 11.34 10.65
CA LEU A 256 -13.20 10.73 9.75
C LEU A 256 -12.77 9.33 10.21
N ILE A 257 -12.98 9.00 11.49
CA ILE A 257 -12.70 7.67 12.05
C ILE A 257 -13.58 6.64 11.35
N LYS A 258 -12.94 5.60 10.79
CA LYS A 258 -13.61 4.46 10.19
C LYS A 258 -13.67 3.31 11.19
N PRO A 259 -14.86 2.69 11.38
CA PRO A 259 -14.99 1.54 12.27
C PRO A 259 -14.34 0.30 11.66
N LEU A 260 -13.70 -0.50 12.50
CA LEU A 260 -13.24 -1.85 12.18
C LEU A 260 -14.44 -2.76 11.89
N SER A 261 -14.19 -3.78 11.07
CA SER A 261 -15.13 -4.84 10.75
C SER A 261 -14.62 -6.14 11.37
N PHE A 262 -15.37 -6.68 12.34
CA PHE A 262 -14.92 -7.82 13.15
C PHE A 262 -15.26 -9.16 12.49
N LYS A 263 -14.46 -9.53 11.49
CA LYS A 263 -14.53 -10.81 10.77
C LYS A 263 -13.33 -11.72 11.13
N PRO A 264 -13.43 -13.04 10.92
CA PRO A 264 -12.29 -13.95 11.08
C PRO A 264 -11.13 -13.56 10.17
N VAL A 265 -9.91 -13.53 10.72
CA VAL A 265 -8.69 -13.20 9.97
C VAL A 265 -7.96 -14.48 9.57
N ASN A 266 -7.46 -14.51 8.33
CA ASN A 266 -6.61 -15.60 7.85
C ASN A 266 -5.11 -15.31 8.14
N LYS A 267 -4.24 -16.28 7.80
CA LYS A 267 -2.79 -16.15 8.03
C LYS A 267 -2.15 -15.00 7.23
N LYS A 268 -2.61 -14.72 6.00
CA LYS A 268 -2.10 -13.60 5.18
C LYS A 268 -2.46 -12.26 5.82
N ILE A 269 -3.68 -12.13 6.35
CA ILE A 269 -4.12 -10.94 7.11
C ILE A 269 -3.25 -10.74 8.35
N GLN A 270 -2.98 -11.80 9.13
CA GLN A 270 -2.09 -11.72 10.30
C GLN A 270 -0.67 -11.28 9.94
N MET A 271 -0.12 -11.74 8.80
CA MET A 271 1.18 -11.27 8.32
C MET A 271 1.17 -9.77 8.02
N LEU A 272 0.11 -9.26 7.40
CA LEU A 272 -0.04 -7.84 7.11
C LEU A 272 -0.24 -7.02 8.40
N GLN A 273 -1.05 -7.50 9.36
CA GLN A 273 -1.19 -6.88 10.68
C GLN A 273 0.18 -6.67 11.36
N ASN A 274 1.00 -7.73 11.37
CA ASN A 274 2.33 -7.71 11.98
C ASN A 274 3.25 -6.73 11.26
N ALA A 275 3.24 -6.71 9.92
CA ALA A 275 3.98 -5.73 9.14
C ALA A 275 3.54 -4.29 9.46
N ILE A 276 2.24 -4.00 9.48
CA ILE A 276 1.69 -2.67 9.80
C ILE A 276 2.10 -2.21 11.21
N SER A 277 2.15 -3.14 12.16
CA SER A 277 2.50 -2.84 13.55
C SER A 277 3.94 -2.35 13.73
N GLU A 278 4.82 -2.50 12.76
CA GLU A 278 6.19 -1.95 12.82
C GLU A 278 6.25 -0.45 12.55
N PHE A 279 5.16 0.14 12.06
CA PHE A 279 5.11 1.52 11.59
C PHE A 279 4.21 2.38 12.46
N ASP A 280 4.50 3.69 12.43
CA ASP A 280 3.68 4.69 13.09
C ASP A 280 2.45 5.02 12.24
N VAL A 281 2.63 5.05 10.92
CA VAL A 281 1.60 5.40 9.95
C VAL A 281 1.64 4.42 8.78
N THR A 282 0.51 3.80 8.48
CA THR A 282 0.33 3.05 7.22
C THR A 282 -0.67 3.77 6.36
N ILE A 283 -0.45 3.79 5.05
CA ILE A 283 -1.28 4.53 4.13
C ILE A 283 -1.94 3.59 3.14
N PHE A 284 -3.21 3.85 2.81
CA PHE A 284 -3.97 3.16 1.78
C PHE A 284 -4.77 4.16 0.95
N GLU A 285 -5.12 3.76 -0.26
CA GLU A 285 -6.09 4.42 -1.10
C GLU A 285 -7.50 4.32 -0.47
N LYS A 286 -8.38 5.24 -0.84
CA LYS A 286 -9.73 5.32 -0.23
C LYS A 286 -10.61 4.15 -0.65
N GLU A 287 -10.35 3.64 -1.85
CA GLU A 287 -11.03 2.51 -2.49
C GLU A 287 -10.85 1.21 -1.69
N SER A 288 -9.76 1.08 -0.94
CA SER A 288 -9.45 -0.09 -0.12
C SER A 288 -10.08 -0.05 1.29
N GLU A 289 -10.88 0.98 1.62
CA GLU A 289 -11.43 1.21 2.97
C GLU A 289 -12.09 -0.04 3.58
N LEU A 290 -12.93 -0.74 2.81
CA LEU A 290 -13.67 -1.90 3.31
C LEU A 290 -12.72 -3.03 3.76
N LEU A 291 -11.75 -3.38 2.91
CA LEU A 291 -10.79 -4.45 3.19
C LEU A 291 -9.84 -4.05 4.33
N VAL A 292 -9.42 -2.78 4.37
CA VAL A 292 -8.52 -2.28 5.43
C VAL A 292 -9.19 -2.35 6.81
N CYS A 293 -10.49 -2.04 6.90
CA CYS A 293 -11.24 -2.14 8.15
C CYS A 293 -11.39 -3.59 8.66
N GLU A 294 -11.23 -4.59 7.79
CA GLU A 294 -11.31 -6.01 8.15
C GLU A 294 -9.99 -6.58 8.66
N ILE A 295 -8.87 -5.87 8.45
CA ILE A 295 -7.53 -6.36 8.82
C ILE A 295 -7.47 -6.76 10.29
N TRP A 296 -8.07 -6.01 11.22
CA TRP A 296 -8.04 -6.29 12.67
C TRP A 296 -9.29 -7.00 13.20
N GLY A 297 -10.00 -7.74 12.34
CA GLY A 297 -11.28 -8.32 12.70
C GLY A 297 -11.26 -9.33 13.86
N ASP A 298 -10.10 -9.91 14.16
CA ASP A 298 -9.88 -10.83 15.29
C ASP A 298 -9.67 -10.13 16.63
N LYS A 299 -9.40 -8.83 16.67
CA LYS A 299 -9.01 -8.13 17.90
C LYS A 299 -10.17 -7.79 18.83
N LYS A 300 -11.42 -8.10 18.47
CA LYS A 300 -12.58 -7.90 19.35
C LYS A 300 -12.46 -8.69 20.65
N CYS A 301 -11.92 -9.91 20.60
CA CYS A 301 -11.78 -10.78 21.78
C CYS A 301 -10.80 -10.22 22.83
N GLU A 302 -9.86 -9.36 22.43
CA GLU A 302 -8.93 -8.69 23.36
C GLU A 302 -9.63 -7.76 24.35
N LEU A 303 -10.87 -7.34 24.03
CA LEU A 303 -11.71 -6.53 24.92
C LEU A 303 -12.45 -7.38 25.96
N GLU A 304 -12.72 -8.65 25.69
CA GLU A 304 -13.59 -9.50 26.53
C GLU A 304 -13.04 -9.69 27.95
N ASN A 305 -11.71 -9.73 28.07
CA ASN A 305 -11.03 -9.89 29.35
C ASN A 305 -10.68 -8.55 30.03
N LYS A 306 -11.18 -7.41 29.52
CA LYS A 306 -10.79 -6.05 29.96
C LYS A 306 -11.99 -5.15 30.29
N LEU A 307 -13.15 -5.73 30.65
CA LEU A 307 -14.38 -4.96 30.90
C LEU A 307 -14.23 -3.85 31.94
N GLU A 308 -13.49 -4.09 33.03
CA GLU A 308 -13.23 -3.07 34.06
C GLU A 308 -12.44 -1.89 33.48
N THR A 309 -11.30 -2.16 32.84
CA THR A 309 -10.50 -1.16 32.15
C THR A 309 -11.28 -0.43 31.03
N ILE A 310 -12.19 -1.11 30.34
CA ILE A 310 -13.04 -0.49 29.32
C ILE A 310 -13.96 0.54 29.94
N ASN A 311 -14.64 0.22 31.05
CA ASN A 311 -15.52 1.17 31.72
C ASN A 311 -14.72 2.36 32.28
N GLU A 312 -13.52 2.14 32.82
CA GLU A 312 -12.60 3.21 33.22
C GLU A 312 -12.26 4.14 32.04
N LEU A 313 -11.94 3.57 30.87
CA LEU A 313 -11.65 4.35 29.66
C LEU A 313 -12.88 5.10 29.15
N ILE A 314 -14.07 4.49 29.17
CA ILE A 314 -15.32 5.14 28.77
C ILE A 314 -15.56 6.38 29.63
N THR A 315 -15.40 6.26 30.95
CA THR A 315 -15.53 7.39 31.88
C THR A 315 -14.41 8.43 31.65
N ALA A 316 -13.14 8.00 31.58
CA ALA A 316 -11.99 8.89 31.48
C ALA A 316 -11.96 9.70 30.17
N TYR A 317 -12.46 9.14 29.07
CA TYR A 317 -12.51 9.80 27.75
C TYR A 317 -13.90 10.32 27.38
N GLN A 318 -14.89 10.12 28.26
CA GLN A 318 -16.30 10.45 28.06
C GLN A 318 -16.78 10.00 26.68
N LEU A 319 -16.66 8.70 26.41
CA LEU A 319 -17.23 8.10 25.22
C LEU A 319 -18.76 8.05 25.38
N GLU A 320 -19.52 8.21 24.30
CA GLU A 320 -21.00 8.20 24.31
C GLU A 320 -21.54 6.77 24.52
N LEU A 321 -21.23 6.17 25.66
CA LEU A 321 -21.55 4.80 26.03
C LEU A 321 -21.99 4.76 27.50
N ASN A 322 -23.04 4.00 27.78
CA ASN A 322 -23.43 3.66 29.14
C ASN A 322 -22.53 2.53 29.68
N ASP A 323 -22.57 2.28 30.99
CA ASP A 323 -21.85 1.17 31.63
C ASP A 323 -21.99 -0.14 30.84
N VAL A 324 -20.87 -0.60 30.30
CA VAL A 324 -20.81 -1.74 29.41
C VAL A 324 -20.69 -2.99 30.26
N LYS A 325 -21.73 -3.83 30.21
CA LYS A 325 -21.76 -5.10 30.95
C LYS A 325 -21.16 -6.24 30.14
N LYS A 326 -21.22 -6.15 28.80
CA LYS A 326 -20.64 -7.13 27.87
C LYS A 326 -20.09 -6.42 26.64
N VAL A 327 -18.97 -6.92 26.10
CA VAL A 327 -18.35 -6.39 24.87
C VAL A 327 -19.32 -6.44 23.67
N GLY A 328 -20.25 -7.39 23.66
CA GLY A 328 -21.30 -7.48 22.64
C GLY A 328 -22.22 -6.27 22.56
N ASP A 329 -22.30 -5.45 23.61
CA ASP A 329 -23.14 -4.25 23.66
C ASP A 329 -22.47 -3.04 22.96
N LEU A 330 -21.18 -3.15 22.60
CA LEU A 330 -20.41 -2.08 21.98
C LEU A 330 -20.63 -2.04 20.46
N SER A 331 -20.83 -0.84 19.93
CA SER A 331 -20.79 -0.60 18.48
C SER A 331 -19.37 -0.84 17.94
N ASP A 332 -19.26 -1.13 16.64
CA ASP A 332 -17.95 -1.35 16.02
C ASP A 332 -17.06 -0.10 16.07
N LYS A 333 -17.67 1.09 15.94
CA LYS A 333 -16.98 2.37 16.12
C LYS A 333 -16.40 2.50 17.52
N SER A 334 -17.18 2.15 18.54
CA SER A 334 -16.76 2.18 19.94
C SER A 334 -15.64 1.18 20.22
N CYS A 335 -15.77 -0.05 19.72
CA CYS A 335 -14.71 -1.06 19.82
C CYS A 335 -13.40 -0.55 19.19
N SER A 336 -13.47 0.06 18.01
CA SER A 336 -12.29 0.61 17.31
C SER A 336 -11.60 1.70 18.12
N GLN A 337 -12.37 2.61 18.71
CA GLN A 337 -11.84 3.66 19.58
C GLN A 337 -11.17 3.08 20.84
N LEU A 338 -11.80 2.10 21.49
CA LEU A 338 -11.27 1.43 22.68
C LEU A 338 -9.99 0.65 22.39
N LEU A 339 -9.94 -0.10 21.28
CA LEU A 339 -8.75 -0.84 20.85
C LEU A 339 -7.56 0.10 20.58
N TRP A 340 -7.81 1.28 20.02
CA TRP A 340 -6.77 2.29 19.86
C TRP A 340 -6.34 2.93 21.19
N LEU A 341 -7.28 3.24 22.10
CA LEU A 341 -6.95 3.73 23.44
C LEU A 341 -6.04 2.76 24.21
N LEU A 342 -6.28 1.46 24.04
CA LEU A 342 -5.49 0.36 24.60
C LEU A 342 -4.19 0.06 23.84
N ASN A 343 -3.90 0.80 22.76
CA ASN A 343 -2.75 0.61 21.87
C ASN A 343 -2.68 -0.80 21.23
N ILE A 344 -3.83 -1.45 21.02
CA ILE A 344 -3.93 -2.79 20.40
C ILE A 344 -4.01 -2.69 18.88
N CYS A 345 -4.75 -1.69 18.38
CA CYS A 345 -4.95 -1.44 16.95
C CYS A 345 -4.62 0.01 16.59
N PRO A 346 -4.17 0.30 15.36
CA PRO A 346 -4.07 1.67 14.88
C PRO A 346 -5.46 2.30 14.69
N LEU A 347 -5.53 3.63 14.76
CA LEU A 347 -6.77 4.35 14.42
C LEU A 347 -6.87 4.52 12.91
N ILE A 348 -7.94 3.99 12.31
CA ILE A 348 -8.21 4.12 10.88
C ILE A 348 -8.97 5.43 10.64
N VAL A 349 -8.39 6.32 9.83
CA VAL A 349 -8.95 7.66 9.56
C VAL A 349 -8.87 8.02 8.08
N SER A 350 -9.91 8.66 7.57
CA SER A 350 -9.83 9.32 6.26
C SER A 350 -8.91 10.54 6.30
N VAL A 351 -8.16 10.75 5.22
CA VAL A 351 -7.24 11.88 5.10
C VAL A 351 -8.01 13.20 4.98
N SER A 352 -7.57 14.19 5.75
CA SER A 352 -8.02 15.59 5.72
C SER A 352 -6.88 16.50 6.22
N SER A 353 -7.03 17.82 6.08
CA SER A 353 -6.10 18.78 6.69
C SER A 353 -5.93 18.58 8.20
N SER A 354 -7.02 18.29 8.91
CA SER A 354 -6.99 18.05 10.36
C SER A 354 -6.25 16.77 10.75
N THR A 355 -6.27 15.76 9.87
CA THR A 355 -5.66 14.46 10.13
C THR A 355 -4.16 14.59 10.37
N TYR A 356 -3.46 15.41 9.58
CA TYR A 356 -2.02 15.61 9.70
C TYR A 356 -1.62 16.30 11.01
N GLU A 357 -2.33 17.36 11.39
CA GLU A 357 -2.07 18.08 12.66
C GLU A 357 -2.22 17.16 13.88
N ILE A 358 -3.22 16.27 13.83
CA ILE A 358 -3.46 15.29 14.89
C ILE A 358 -2.39 14.20 14.93
N ILE A 359 -1.94 13.70 13.78
CA ILE A 359 -0.84 12.72 13.74
C ILE A 359 0.43 13.35 14.32
N GLN A 360 0.74 14.62 14.02
CA GLN A 360 1.89 15.29 14.61
C GLN A 360 1.75 15.45 16.13
N LEU A 361 0.53 15.69 16.62
CA LEU A 361 0.26 15.80 18.05
C LEU A 361 0.50 14.46 18.81
N CYS A 362 0.06 13.36 18.23
CA CYS A 362 0.05 12.01 18.80
C CYS A 362 1.28 11.16 18.39
N HIS A 363 2.50 11.67 18.59
CA HIS A 363 3.76 11.08 18.08
C HIS A 363 4.08 9.63 18.49
N GLN A 364 3.35 9.05 19.44
CA GLN A 364 3.56 7.66 19.92
C GLN A 364 2.43 6.72 19.50
N ASP A 365 1.31 7.28 19.03
CA ASP A 365 0.16 6.49 18.62
C ASP A 365 0.29 6.09 17.14
N LYS A 366 -0.35 4.97 16.78
CA LYS A 366 -0.35 4.40 15.43
C LYS A 366 -1.62 4.75 14.67
N PHE A 367 -1.46 5.03 13.38
CA PHE A 367 -2.54 5.45 12.49
C PHE A 367 -2.54 4.69 11.17
N VAL A 368 -3.73 4.51 10.61
CA VAL A 368 -3.93 4.06 9.23
C VAL A 368 -4.69 5.15 8.48
N LEU A 369 -4.12 5.62 7.38
CA LEU A 369 -4.68 6.73 6.61
C LEU A 369 -5.33 6.22 5.34
N LEU A 370 -6.56 6.66 5.08
CA LEU A 370 -7.32 6.34 3.87
C LEU A 370 -7.44 7.58 2.97
N GLY A 371 -6.74 7.58 1.84
CA GLY A 371 -6.82 8.59 0.79
C GLY A 371 -5.47 9.16 0.33
N ASN A 372 -5.56 10.12 -0.59
CA ASN A 372 -4.38 10.78 -1.17
C ASN A 372 -3.61 11.57 -0.11
N HIS A 373 -2.29 11.40 -0.10
CA HIS A 373 -1.40 12.04 0.85
C HIS A 373 -0.19 12.64 0.15
N THR A 374 0.50 13.55 0.84
CA THR A 374 1.82 14.04 0.43
C THR A 374 2.84 13.66 1.49
N GLU A 375 3.98 13.09 1.09
CA GLU A 375 5.04 12.61 2.00
C GLU A 375 5.52 13.74 2.94
N ASP A 376 5.54 14.98 2.47
CA ASP A 376 5.99 16.15 3.23
C ASP A 376 5.19 16.40 4.52
N GLN A 377 3.95 15.90 4.62
CA GLN A 377 3.05 16.17 5.74
C GLN A 377 3.23 15.20 6.92
N ILE A 378 3.96 14.09 6.74
CA ILE A 378 4.15 13.02 7.74
C ILE A 378 5.64 12.94 8.15
N SER A 379 6.32 14.08 8.21
CA SER A 379 7.74 14.16 8.53
C SER A 379 8.06 13.61 9.92
N GLY A 380 9.13 12.80 10.03
CA GLY A 380 9.64 12.29 11.31
C GLY A 380 8.92 11.05 11.85
N ARG A 381 8.06 10.42 11.06
CA ARG A 381 7.38 9.15 11.39
C ARG A 381 7.87 8.02 10.50
N LEU A 382 7.74 6.79 10.99
CA LEU A 382 7.90 5.60 10.18
C LEU A 382 6.62 5.34 9.39
N VAL A 383 6.71 5.46 8.06
CA VAL A 383 5.59 5.31 7.13
C VAL A 383 5.69 3.99 6.37
N PHE A 384 4.59 3.26 6.25
CA PHE A 384 4.44 2.11 5.37
C PHE A 384 3.47 2.44 4.22
N GLN A 385 4.02 2.54 3.02
CA GLN A 385 3.26 2.80 1.78
C GLN A 385 3.58 1.77 0.68
N ASN A 386 4.74 1.13 0.73
CA ASN A 386 5.13 0.09 -0.22
C ASN A 386 6.12 -0.91 0.38
N LEU A 387 6.36 -2.02 -0.32
CA LEU A 387 7.27 -3.08 0.14
C LEU A 387 8.72 -2.62 0.36
N SER A 388 9.16 -1.52 -0.25
CA SER A 388 10.48 -0.96 0.02
C SER A 388 10.60 -0.47 1.45
N ASP A 389 9.56 0.14 2.01
CA ASP A 389 9.58 0.62 3.40
C ASP A 389 9.68 -0.56 4.37
N LEU A 390 8.93 -1.62 4.11
CA LEU A 390 8.98 -2.86 4.89
C LEU A 390 10.34 -3.54 4.80
N PHE A 391 10.95 -3.57 3.61
CA PHE A 391 12.29 -4.12 3.42
C PHE A 391 13.34 -3.42 4.30
N PHE A 392 13.29 -2.08 4.39
CA PHE A 392 14.22 -1.32 5.22
C PHE A 392 13.91 -1.39 6.72
N LYS A 393 12.63 -1.58 7.08
CA LYS A 393 12.20 -1.60 8.49
C LYS A 393 12.29 -2.99 9.14
N SER A 394 11.87 -4.05 8.45
CA SER A 394 11.81 -5.42 8.98
C SER A 394 12.01 -6.46 7.88
N GLU A 395 13.22 -7.03 7.82
CA GLU A 395 13.56 -8.09 6.87
C GLU A 395 12.67 -9.33 7.05
N ILE A 396 12.36 -9.71 8.30
CA ILE A 396 11.56 -10.90 8.61
C ILE A 396 10.15 -10.76 8.04
N HIS A 397 9.47 -9.65 8.33
CA HIS A 397 8.11 -9.43 7.84
C HIS A 397 8.08 -9.24 6.33
N TYR A 398 9.10 -8.58 5.76
CA TYR A 398 9.28 -8.49 4.31
C TYR A 398 9.40 -9.87 3.65
N GLN A 399 10.22 -10.76 4.20
CA GLN A 399 10.36 -12.14 3.69
C GLN A 399 9.05 -12.92 3.81
N ASN A 400 8.34 -12.80 4.93
CA ASN A 400 7.04 -13.45 5.14
C ASN A 400 6.01 -13.00 4.10
N ILE A 401 5.87 -11.68 3.88
CA ILE A 401 4.93 -11.16 2.87
C ILE A 401 5.34 -11.60 1.46
N THR A 402 6.60 -11.42 1.07
CA THR A 402 7.02 -11.72 -0.31
C THR A 402 6.96 -13.20 -0.67
N THR A 403 7.00 -14.10 0.31
CA THR A 403 6.88 -15.55 0.09
C THR A 403 5.45 -16.06 0.17
N ALA A 404 4.57 -15.44 0.95
CA ALA A 404 3.20 -15.88 1.13
C ALA A 404 2.18 -15.19 0.21
N PHE A 405 2.45 -13.96 -0.22
CA PHE A 405 1.57 -13.23 -1.12
C PHE A 405 1.87 -13.65 -2.56
N GLU A 406 0.82 -13.91 -3.32
CA GLU A 406 0.88 -14.58 -4.62
C GLU A 406 0.16 -13.75 -5.68
N TYR A 407 0.60 -13.92 -6.92
CA TYR A 407 -0.02 -13.32 -8.10
C TYR A 407 -0.14 -14.37 -9.20
N SER A 408 -1.09 -14.18 -10.11
CA SER A 408 -1.27 -15.04 -11.29
C SER A 408 -1.27 -14.22 -12.56
N LEU A 409 -0.37 -14.55 -13.49
CA LEU A 409 -0.37 -13.93 -14.83
C LEU A 409 -1.42 -14.62 -15.70
N GLN A 410 -2.47 -13.90 -16.07
CA GLN A 410 -3.54 -14.37 -16.96
C GLN A 410 -4.27 -15.62 -16.46
N GLY A 411 -4.47 -15.74 -15.14
CA GLY A 411 -5.13 -16.88 -14.53
C GLY A 411 -4.35 -18.20 -14.62
N LYS A 412 -3.03 -18.14 -14.85
CA LYS A 412 -2.13 -19.30 -14.80
C LYS A 412 -1.76 -19.67 -13.35
N GLU A 413 -0.79 -20.58 -13.20
CA GLU A 413 -0.26 -20.98 -11.89
C GLU A 413 0.18 -19.77 -11.07
N GLU A 414 -0.14 -19.82 -9.79
CA GLU A 414 0.14 -18.77 -8.83
C GLU A 414 1.62 -18.79 -8.47
N LEU A 415 2.22 -17.60 -8.43
CA LEU A 415 3.63 -17.43 -8.10
C LEU A 415 3.78 -16.46 -6.91
N PRO A 416 4.71 -16.71 -5.99
CA PRO A 416 5.01 -15.76 -4.91
C PRO A 416 5.53 -14.42 -5.44
N LEU A 417 5.22 -13.31 -4.76
CA LEU A 417 5.74 -11.97 -5.10
C LEU A 417 7.28 -11.93 -5.16
N GLN A 418 7.96 -12.77 -4.36
CA GLN A 418 9.41 -12.90 -4.38
C GLN A 418 9.95 -13.22 -5.78
N CYS A 419 9.20 -13.96 -6.61
CA CYS A 419 9.58 -14.26 -7.99
C CYS A 419 9.64 -12.99 -8.85
N LEU A 420 8.68 -12.06 -8.71
CA LEU A 420 8.71 -10.78 -9.42
C LEU A 420 9.88 -9.91 -8.95
N ILE A 421 10.06 -9.81 -7.63
CA ILE A 421 11.07 -8.91 -7.05
C ILE A 421 12.49 -9.37 -7.41
N LYS A 422 12.74 -10.68 -7.55
CA LYS A 422 14.02 -11.22 -8.04
C LYS A 422 14.33 -10.82 -9.48
N GLU A 423 13.32 -10.60 -10.31
CA GLU A 423 13.49 -10.19 -11.71
C GLU A 423 13.76 -8.67 -11.85
N ASN A 424 13.17 -7.87 -10.96
CA ASN A 424 13.45 -6.44 -10.84
C ASN A 424 13.17 -5.90 -9.42
N GLU A 425 14.19 -5.33 -8.78
CA GLU A 425 14.06 -4.73 -7.44
C GLU A 425 13.12 -3.50 -7.43
N ASP A 426 12.88 -2.84 -8.57
CA ASP A 426 11.93 -1.73 -8.70
C ASP A 426 10.50 -2.11 -8.31
N PHE A 427 10.18 -3.41 -8.28
CA PHE A 427 8.91 -3.91 -7.78
C PHE A 427 8.72 -3.63 -6.29
N ARG A 428 9.79 -3.55 -5.48
CA ARG A 428 9.67 -3.19 -4.05
C ARG A 428 9.00 -1.84 -3.86
N LYS A 429 9.37 -0.86 -4.68
CA LYS A 429 8.74 0.48 -4.70
C LYS A 429 7.41 0.52 -5.42
N GLY A 430 7.06 -0.53 -6.17
CA GLY A 430 5.87 -0.59 -7.00
C GLY A 430 4.69 -1.27 -6.36
N ILE A 431 4.94 -2.24 -5.49
CA ILE A 431 3.91 -2.97 -4.76
C ILE A 431 3.55 -2.13 -3.53
N THR A 432 2.42 -1.48 -3.61
CA THR A 432 1.86 -0.63 -2.55
C THR A 432 1.17 -1.48 -1.49
N THR A 433 0.88 -0.87 -0.35
CA THR A 433 0.02 -1.43 0.69
C THR A 433 -1.38 -1.80 0.17
N ASP A 434 -1.96 -1.02 -0.75
CA ASP A 434 -3.23 -1.34 -1.42
C ASP A 434 -3.15 -2.62 -2.24
N ASP A 435 -2.06 -2.81 -3.01
CA ASP A 435 -1.85 -4.03 -3.77
C ASP A 435 -1.80 -5.26 -2.87
N LEU A 436 -1.16 -5.13 -1.69
CA LEU A 436 -1.12 -6.21 -0.69
C LEU A 436 -2.51 -6.51 -0.13
N VAL A 437 -3.33 -5.50 0.14
CA VAL A 437 -4.68 -5.70 0.65
C VAL A 437 -5.57 -6.41 -0.36
N LYS A 438 -5.45 -6.07 -1.65
CA LYS A 438 -6.17 -6.77 -2.73
C LYS A 438 -5.77 -8.24 -2.87
N MET A 439 -4.58 -8.62 -2.41
CA MET A 439 -4.08 -10.00 -2.41
C MET A 439 -4.53 -10.84 -1.19
N LEU A 440 -5.37 -10.29 -0.30
CA LEU A 440 -5.78 -10.98 0.94
C LEU A 440 -6.93 -11.98 0.77
N GLU A 441 -7.86 -11.72 -0.16
CA GLU A 441 -9.08 -12.51 -0.33
C GLU A 441 -8.91 -13.58 -1.41
N ASP A 442 -8.41 -13.18 -2.58
CA ASP A 442 -8.27 -14.03 -3.76
C ASP A 442 -6.90 -13.81 -4.43
N THR A 443 -6.56 -14.72 -5.34
CA THR A 443 -5.38 -14.63 -6.19
C THR A 443 -5.44 -13.36 -7.04
N TYR A 444 -4.43 -12.51 -6.89
CA TYR A 444 -4.35 -11.28 -7.68
C TYR A 444 -3.97 -11.60 -9.12
N PHE A 445 -4.93 -11.42 -10.03
CA PHE A 445 -4.74 -11.66 -11.46
C PHE A 445 -4.13 -10.44 -12.14
N VAL A 446 -3.11 -10.67 -12.96
CA VAL A 446 -2.48 -9.67 -13.80
C VAL A 446 -2.66 -10.08 -15.24
N GLY A 447 -3.31 -9.26 -16.07
CA GLY A 447 -3.55 -9.64 -17.47
C GLY A 447 -4.88 -10.33 -17.74
N GLY A 448 -5.78 -10.34 -16.76
CA GLY A 448 -7.11 -10.96 -16.84
C GLY A 448 -7.14 -12.44 -16.42
N LYS A 449 -8.27 -13.10 -16.68
CA LYS A 449 -8.47 -14.53 -16.39
C LYS A 449 -7.97 -15.41 -17.53
N GLN A 450 -7.85 -16.71 -17.23
CA GLN A 450 -7.52 -17.74 -18.20
C GLN A 450 -8.62 -17.81 -19.29
N GLU A 451 -8.23 -18.05 -20.55
CA GLU A 451 -9.20 -18.19 -21.65
C GLU A 451 -10.10 -19.41 -21.42
N SER A 452 -11.41 -19.25 -21.60
CA SER A 452 -12.36 -20.36 -21.58
C SER A 452 -12.50 -20.99 -22.98
N PHE A 453 -12.81 -22.29 -23.01
CA PHE A 453 -13.07 -23.02 -24.24
C PHE A 453 -14.45 -23.65 -24.20
N ASP A 454 -15.09 -23.71 -25.36
CA ASP A 454 -16.33 -24.45 -25.51
C ASP A 454 -16.09 -25.94 -25.27
N PHE A 455 -17.02 -26.57 -24.56
CA PHE A 455 -17.03 -28.01 -24.37
C PHE A 455 -17.87 -28.69 -25.47
N PRO A 456 -17.45 -29.81 -26.05
CA PRO A 456 -16.17 -30.50 -25.85
C PRO A 456 -15.01 -29.88 -26.65
N TYR A 457 -13.80 -29.93 -26.09
CA TYR A 457 -12.59 -29.44 -26.76
C TYR A 457 -11.85 -30.59 -27.47
N ILE A 458 -11.63 -30.47 -28.79
CA ILE A 458 -10.80 -31.43 -29.54
C ILE A 458 -9.36 -30.92 -29.66
N ASN A 459 -8.39 -31.74 -29.26
CA ASN A 459 -6.97 -31.48 -29.52
C ASN A 459 -6.65 -31.62 -31.01
N ARG A 460 -6.01 -30.60 -31.59
CA ARG A 460 -5.46 -30.65 -32.94
C ARG A 460 -4.14 -31.40 -33.00
N PHE A 461 -3.89 -31.95 -34.17
CA PHE A 461 -2.58 -32.47 -34.53
C PHE A 461 -1.95 -31.53 -35.54
N LEU A 462 -0.64 -31.33 -35.42
CA LEU A 462 0.11 -30.47 -36.32
C LEU A 462 1.21 -31.29 -37.00
N THR A 463 1.58 -30.93 -38.22
CA THR A 463 2.69 -31.57 -38.91
C THR A 463 4.02 -31.34 -38.19
N VAL A 464 4.87 -32.36 -38.26
CA VAL A 464 6.29 -32.25 -37.91
C VAL A 464 7.09 -32.13 -39.21
N ASN A 465 8.04 -31.20 -39.22
CA ASN A 465 8.89 -30.97 -40.37
C ASN A 465 10.03 -32.00 -40.34
N ILE A 466 9.84 -33.11 -41.04
CA ILE A 466 10.83 -34.17 -41.18
C ILE A 466 11.59 -33.94 -42.48
N ILE A 467 12.91 -34.05 -42.41
CA ILE A 467 13.85 -33.88 -43.51
C ILE A 467 14.34 -35.27 -43.92
N ASP A 468 14.27 -35.58 -45.21
CA ASP A 468 14.84 -36.79 -45.77
C ASP A 468 16.37 -36.81 -45.57
N PHE A 469 16.91 -37.97 -45.21
CA PHE A 469 18.36 -38.20 -45.14
C PHE A 469 19.08 -37.93 -46.46
N GLU A 470 18.38 -37.99 -47.60
CA GLU A 470 18.93 -37.60 -48.90
C GLU A 470 19.46 -36.15 -48.91
N TYR A 471 18.92 -35.25 -48.08
CA TYR A 471 19.46 -33.89 -47.92
C TYR A 471 20.93 -33.92 -47.47
N LEU A 472 21.29 -34.84 -46.56
CA LEU A 472 22.66 -34.89 -46.04
C LEU A 472 23.68 -35.17 -47.15
N LYS A 473 23.30 -35.86 -48.22
CA LYS A 473 24.17 -36.12 -49.38
C LYS A 473 24.42 -34.88 -50.25
N LYS A 474 23.67 -33.80 -50.04
CA LYS A 474 23.78 -32.53 -50.76
C LYS A 474 24.54 -31.45 -49.98
N ILE A 475 24.99 -31.74 -48.76
CA ILE A 475 25.76 -30.82 -47.93
C ILE A 475 27.06 -30.44 -48.65
N ASP A 476 27.25 -29.15 -48.86
CA ASP A 476 28.46 -28.57 -49.41
C ASP A 476 29.37 -28.00 -48.30
N LYS A 477 30.53 -27.46 -48.68
CA LYS A 477 31.53 -26.89 -47.75
C LYS A 477 31.05 -25.63 -47.01
N ASP A 478 29.98 -24.99 -47.49
CA ASP A 478 29.42 -23.75 -46.96
C ASP A 478 28.16 -24.02 -46.11
N THR A 479 27.89 -25.29 -45.80
CA THR A 479 26.78 -25.74 -44.95
C THR A 479 27.26 -26.39 -43.65
N ILE A 480 26.73 -25.91 -42.53
CA ILE A 480 26.85 -26.57 -41.22
C ILE A 480 25.52 -27.24 -40.87
N VAL A 481 25.58 -28.54 -40.59
CA VAL A 481 24.46 -29.28 -40.01
C VAL A 481 24.85 -29.76 -38.61
N VAL A 482 23.98 -29.47 -37.65
CA VAL A 482 24.07 -29.97 -36.28
C VAL A 482 22.94 -30.95 -36.05
N ILE A 483 23.25 -32.20 -35.68
CA ILE A 483 22.26 -33.24 -35.34
C ILE A 483 22.33 -33.51 -33.84
N ASP A 484 21.20 -33.30 -33.14
CA ASP A 484 21.07 -33.66 -31.73
C ASP A 484 20.32 -34.98 -31.50
N CYS A 485 20.48 -35.53 -30.29
CA CYS A 485 19.92 -36.81 -29.85
C CYS A 485 20.44 -38.04 -30.63
N LEU A 486 21.69 -38.01 -31.07
CA LEU A 486 22.30 -39.16 -31.75
C LEU A 486 22.72 -40.23 -30.71
N PRO A 487 22.17 -41.46 -30.73
CA PRO A 487 22.49 -42.46 -29.72
C PRO A 487 23.97 -42.87 -29.69
N LYS A 488 24.47 -43.28 -28.51
CA LYS A 488 25.77 -43.94 -28.37
C LYS A 488 25.84 -45.18 -29.28
N GLY A 489 26.88 -45.26 -30.11
CA GLY A 489 27.07 -46.37 -31.07
C GLY A 489 26.57 -46.11 -32.49
N TYR A 490 26.48 -44.85 -32.91
CA TYR A 490 26.00 -44.39 -34.22
C TYR A 490 26.68 -44.99 -35.47
N GLN A 491 27.77 -45.75 -35.32
CA GLN A 491 28.46 -46.43 -36.42
C GLN A 491 27.56 -47.43 -37.18
N THR A 492 26.38 -47.75 -36.64
CA THR A 492 25.33 -48.56 -37.26
C THR A 492 24.56 -47.86 -38.37
N TYR A 493 24.56 -46.53 -38.44
CA TYR A 493 23.90 -45.80 -39.54
C TYR A 493 24.84 -45.69 -40.74
N GLU A 494 24.54 -46.42 -41.82
CA GLU A 494 25.38 -46.45 -43.03
C GLU A 494 25.63 -45.06 -43.62
N TRP A 495 24.64 -44.17 -43.57
CA TRP A 495 24.74 -42.82 -44.12
C TRP A 495 25.78 -41.96 -43.39
N LEU A 496 26.03 -42.17 -42.09
CA LEU A 496 27.02 -41.40 -41.32
C LEU A 496 28.46 -41.66 -41.76
N ARG A 497 28.76 -42.80 -42.40
CA ARG A 497 30.12 -43.18 -42.85
C ARG A 497 30.70 -42.22 -43.90
N ASN A 498 29.83 -41.44 -44.54
CA ASN A 498 30.19 -40.49 -45.59
C ASN A 498 30.56 -39.09 -45.04
N PHE A 499 30.49 -38.86 -43.73
CA PHE A 499 30.73 -37.56 -43.10
C PHE A 499 31.94 -37.58 -42.16
N ASN A 500 32.54 -36.42 -41.93
CA ASN A 500 33.44 -36.22 -40.79
C ASN A 500 32.60 -35.83 -39.58
N LEU A 501 32.51 -36.70 -38.59
CA LEU A 501 31.67 -36.48 -37.41
C LEU A 501 32.44 -35.69 -36.35
N ILE A 502 31.90 -34.54 -35.96
CA ILE A 502 32.46 -33.68 -34.92
C ILE A 502 31.55 -33.77 -33.70
N GLU A 503 31.97 -34.55 -32.71
CA GLU A 503 31.26 -34.66 -31.44
C GLU A 503 31.40 -33.37 -30.63
N VAL A 504 30.25 -32.83 -30.23
CA VAL A 504 30.19 -31.69 -29.34
C VAL A 504 29.82 -32.24 -27.95
N GLU A 505 30.81 -32.52 -27.10
CA GLU A 505 30.58 -33.00 -25.71
C GLU A 505 30.26 -31.86 -24.73
N GLY A 506 29.38 -32.15 -23.78
CA GLY A 506 29.00 -31.25 -22.70
C GLY A 506 30.11 -31.15 -21.66
N SER A 507 30.71 -29.96 -21.56
CA SER A 507 31.72 -29.52 -20.58
C SER A 507 33.18 -29.94 -20.83
N SER A 508 34.02 -28.91 -20.96
CA SER A 508 35.49 -28.90 -20.75
C SER A 508 36.39 -29.54 -21.82
N GLN A 509 37.08 -28.66 -22.56
CA GLN A 509 38.36 -28.85 -23.25
C GLN A 509 38.83 -30.31 -23.45
N LYS A 510 38.60 -30.88 -24.63
CA LYS A 510 39.54 -31.84 -25.22
C LYS A 510 39.72 -31.55 -26.71
N GLN A 511 40.97 -31.73 -27.12
CA GLN A 511 41.55 -31.47 -28.44
C GLN A 511 40.80 -32.21 -29.57
N PRO A 512 40.94 -31.76 -30.84
CA PRO A 512 40.51 -32.55 -31.98
C PRO A 512 41.16 -33.93 -31.92
N LEU A 513 40.34 -35.00 -32.03
CA LEU A 513 40.83 -36.37 -32.17
C LEU A 513 41.80 -36.48 -33.35
N ASP A 514 42.85 -37.28 -33.14
CA ASP A 514 43.95 -37.57 -34.06
C ASP A 514 43.55 -37.59 -35.55
N ARG A 515 44.13 -36.65 -36.30
CA ARG A 515 44.27 -36.76 -37.75
C ARG A 515 45.34 -37.81 -38.07
N ASN A 516 45.00 -39.08 -37.95
CA ASN A 516 45.72 -40.15 -38.65
C ASN A 516 44.78 -40.74 -39.70
N VAL A 517 44.64 -40.02 -40.82
CA VAL A 517 44.09 -40.59 -42.05
C VAL A 517 45.23 -40.67 -43.03
N GLU A 518 45.66 -41.90 -43.29
CA GLU A 518 46.48 -42.24 -44.45
C GLU A 518 45.79 -41.68 -45.70
N LEU A 519 46.47 -40.75 -46.36
CA LEU A 519 46.11 -40.20 -47.66
C LEU A 519 46.13 -41.33 -48.70
N THR A 520 45.00 -42.03 -48.84
CA THR A 520 44.70 -42.81 -50.03
C THR A 520 43.38 -42.30 -50.61
N ASN A 521 43.52 -41.61 -51.75
CA ASN A 521 42.49 -41.17 -52.70
C ASN A 521 41.02 -41.50 -52.34
N SER A 522 40.24 -40.52 -51.88
CA SER A 522 38.78 -40.45 -52.13
C SER A 522 38.19 -39.12 -51.65
N ALA A 523 37.00 -38.79 -52.16
CA ALA A 523 36.31 -37.51 -52.14
C ALA A 523 36.23 -36.75 -50.79
N PHE A 524 36.10 -35.42 -50.87
CA PHE A 524 35.74 -34.52 -49.77
C PHE A 524 34.55 -35.08 -48.98
N LYS A 525 34.72 -35.27 -47.67
CA LYS A 525 33.63 -35.61 -46.74
C LYS A 525 33.19 -34.34 -46.00
N PRO A 526 31.90 -33.96 -46.05
CA PRO A 526 31.40 -32.82 -45.30
C PRO A 526 31.40 -33.05 -43.79
N ASP A 527 31.57 -31.97 -43.02
CA ASP A 527 31.59 -32.00 -41.56
C ASP A 527 30.16 -32.00 -41.01
N LEU A 528 29.88 -32.90 -40.07
CA LEU A 528 28.59 -33.02 -39.39
C LEU A 528 28.79 -32.94 -37.88
N TYR A 529 28.16 -31.97 -37.24
CA TYR A 529 28.27 -31.79 -35.81
C TYR A 529 27.21 -32.60 -35.09
N VAL A 530 27.61 -33.46 -34.17
CA VAL A 530 26.70 -34.40 -33.50
C VAL A 530 26.77 -34.27 -31.98
N THR A 531 25.64 -34.50 -31.32
CA THR A 531 25.57 -34.52 -29.86
C THR A 531 24.57 -35.57 -29.40
N GLU A 532 24.94 -36.35 -28.39
CA GLU A 532 24.08 -37.36 -27.77
C GLU A 532 22.91 -36.71 -27.02
N GLY A 533 23.19 -35.58 -26.38
CA GLY A 533 22.20 -34.78 -25.69
C GLY A 533 21.56 -33.75 -26.61
N VAL A 534 20.50 -33.14 -26.09
CA VAL A 534 19.78 -32.05 -26.73
C VAL A 534 20.67 -30.81 -26.92
N CYS A 535 20.79 -30.30 -28.16
CA CYS A 535 21.57 -29.10 -28.43
C CYS A 535 20.79 -27.84 -28.02
N THR A 536 21.46 -26.95 -27.27
CA THR A 536 20.89 -25.66 -26.86
C THR A 536 21.11 -24.60 -27.93
N GLU A 537 20.25 -23.59 -27.98
CA GLU A 537 20.39 -22.48 -28.95
C GLU A 537 21.73 -21.76 -28.83
N LYS A 538 22.20 -21.50 -27.59
CA LYS A 538 23.50 -20.86 -27.36
C LYS A 538 24.64 -21.67 -27.95
N ARG A 539 24.55 -23.00 -27.84
CA ARG A 539 25.54 -23.93 -28.37
C ARG A 539 25.50 -23.99 -29.89
N PHE A 540 24.31 -24.13 -30.46
CA PHE A 540 24.12 -24.07 -31.91
C PHE A 540 24.69 -22.77 -32.47
N LYS A 541 24.34 -21.61 -31.89
CA LYS A 541 24.90 -20.30 -32.25
C LYS A 541 26.42 -20.24 -32.10
N ALA A 542 27.01 -20.94 -31.14
CA ALA A 542 28.47 -20.97 -30.96
C ALA A 542 29.18 -21.80 -32.05
N ILE A 543 28.60 -22.95 -32.44
CA ILE A 543 29.08 -23.77 -33.56
C ILE A 543 28.96 -22.97 -34.87
N SER A 544 27.83 -22.29 -35.04
CA SER A 544 27.49 -21.41 -36.15
C SER A 544 28.31 -20.12 -36.28
N LYS A 545 29.29 -19.85 -35.40
CA LYS A 545 30.18 -18.67 -35.54
C LYS A 545 31.23 -18.83 -36.64
N VAL A 546 31.40 -20.04 -37.16
CA VAL A 546 32.21 -20.28 -38.35
C VAL A 546 31.50 -19.59 -39.52
N ASN A 547 32.20 -18.74 -40.29
CA ASN A 547 31.66 -17.93 -41.39
C ASN A 547 31.17 -18.80 -42.57
N VAL A 548 30.10 -19.55 -42.37
CA VAL A 548 29.40 -20.34 -43.39
C VAL A 548 28.06 -19.68 -43.72
N THR A 549 27.59 -19.89 -44.93
CA THR A 549 26.36 -19.26 -45.44
C THR A 549 25.10 -20.01 -45.00
N LYS A 550 25.19 -21.33 -44.76
CA LYS A 550 24.05 -22.20 -44.48
C LYS A 550 24.21 -22.95 -43.16
N GLN A 551 23.18 -22.96 -42.33
CA GLN A 551 23.25 -23.44 -40.95
C GLN A 551 21.91 -24.04 -40.48
N HIS A 552 21.90 -25.36 -40.27
CA HIS A 552 20.71 -26.12 -39.91
C HIS A 552 20.92 -26.95 -38.66
N HIS A 553 19.92 -26.95 -37.77
CA HIS A 553 19.87 -27.80 -36.59
C HIS A 553 18.73 -28.80 -36.77
N LEU A 554 19.09 -30.07 -36.82
CA LEU A 554 18.21 -31.21 -36.93
C LEU A 554 18.27 -32.06 -35.64
N ARG A 555 17.25 -32.87 -35.43
CA ARG A 555 17.17 -33.85 -34.34
C ARG A 555 16.90 -35.22 -34.92
N LEU A 556 17.60 -36.24 -34.45
CA LEU A 556 17.16 -37.61 -34.70
C LEU A 556 16.01 -37.94 -33.73
N ASN A 557 14.83 -38.25 -34.26
CA ASN A 557 13.69 -38.67 -33.43
C ASN A 557 13.78 -40.16 -33.09
N ASN A 558 12.86 -40.65 -32.25
CA ASN A 558 12.86 -42.05 -31.79
C ASN A 558 12.65 -43.05 -32.94
N ASP A 559 12.00 -42.63 -34.02
CA ASP A 559 11.76 -43.43 -35.21
C ASP A 559 12.95 -43.37 -36.20
N GLY A 560 14.06 -42.74 -35.81
CA GLY A 560 15.26 -42.63 -36.61
C GLY A 560 15.14 -41.67 -37.80
N LYS A 561 14.21 -40.72 -37.79
CA LYS A 561 14.03 -39.68 -38.82
C LYS A 561 14.64 -38.34 -38.39
N LEU A 562 15.05 -37.51 -39.35
CA LEU A 562 15.60 -36.18 -39.07
C LEU A 562 14.47 -35.16 -38.94
N GLN A 563 14.20 -34.70 -37.73
CA GLN A 563 13.29 -33.60 -37.46
C GLN A 563 14.01 -32.26 -37.56
N TRP A 564 13.48 -31.33 -38.34
CA TRP A 564 13.95 -29.95 -38.35
C TRP A 564 13.65 -29.27 -37.01
N ILE A 565 14.67 -28.66 -36.41
CA ILE A 565 14.54 -27.87 -35.18
C ILE A 565 14.59 -26.39 -35.50
N ARG A 566 15.64 -25.91 -36.19
CA ARG A 566 15.82 -24.49 -36.54
C ARG A 566 16.84 -24.30 -37.65
N SER A 567 16.84 -23.12 -38.26
CA SER A 567 17.87 -22.67 -39.19
C SER A 567 18.25 -21.21 -38.91
N LEU A 568 19.51 -20.84 -39.15
CA LEU A 568 19.95 -19.43 -39.12
C LEU A 568 20.06 -18.83 -40.52
N SER A 569 20.02 -19.68 -41.54
CA SER A 569 20.00 -19.37 -42.97
C SER A 569 18.65 -19.74 -43.59
N ASP A 570 18.51 -19.48 -44.89
CA ASP A 570 17.34 -19.81 -45.69
C ASP A 570 16.94 -21.29 -45.56
N VAL A 571 15.64 -21.55 -45.42
CA VAL A 571 15.05 -22.89 -45.33
C VAL A 571 14.67 -23.45 -46.70
N GLU A 572 14.72 -22.65 -47.77
CA GLU A 572 14.41 -23.05 -49.15
C GLU A 572 15.11 -24.34 -49.58
N GLU A 573 16.38 -24.51 -49.23
CA GLU A 573 17.14 -25.70 -49.65
C GLU A 573 16.68 -27.00 -48.99
N LEU A 574 15.98 -26.90 -47.86
CA LEU A 574 15.43 -28.05 -47.14
C LEU A 574 14.04 -28.44 -47.65
N GLU A 575 13.31 -27.53 -48.34
CA GLU A 575 11.95 -27.77 -48.81
C GLU A 575 11.79 -29.00 -49.70
N PRO A 576 12.66 -29.26 -50.69
CA PRO A 576 12.54 -30.44 -51.56
C PRO A 576 12.69 -31.77 -50.81
N PHE A 577 13.21 -31.74 -49.59
CA PHE A 577 13.48 -32.90 -48.76
C PHE A 577 12.47 -33.03 -47.60
N LEU A 578 11.44 -32.19 -47.54
CA LEU A 578 10.37 -32.35 -46.56
C LEU A 578 9.56 -33.61 -46.85
N THR A 579 9.48 -34.49 -45.87
CA THR A 579 8.67 -35.72 -45.95
C THR A 579 7.39 -35.59 -45.13
N GLU A 580 6.27 -36.03 -45.68
CA GLU A 580 5.00 -36.12 -44.94
C GLU A 580 4.99 -37.33 -44.00
N GLY A 581 4.25 -37.24 -42.89
CA GLY A 581 3.83 -38.44 -42.13
C GLY A 581 3.92 -38.38 -40.61
N ASP A 582 4.66 -37.43 -40.02
CA ASP A 582 4.77 -37.32 -38.56
C ASP A 582 3.95 -36.14 -38.02
N HIS A 583 3.33 -36.36 -36.86
CA HIS A 583 2.37 -35.41 -36.27
C HIS A 583 2.63 -35.21 -34.78
N VAL A 584 2.40 -33.99 -34.30
CA VAL A 584 2.58 -33.59 -32.90
C VAL A 584 1.27 -33.09 -32.32
N LYS A 585 0.96 -33.49 -31.08
CA LYS A 585 -0.22 -33.01 -30.35
C LYS A 585 0.00 -31.58 -29.85
N GLU A 586 -1.08 -30.81 -29.70
CA GLU A 586 -1.01 -29.43 -29.18
C GLU A 586 -0.26 -29.32 -27.83
N ASN A 587 -0.35 -30.35 -26.99
CA ASN A 587 0.27 -30.37 -25.65
C ASN A 587 1.81 -30.37 -25.71
N GLU A 588 2.38 -30.83 -26.81
CA GLU A 588 3.83 -30.94 -27.01
C GLU A 588 4.40 -29.68 -27.68
N LEU A 589 3.54 -28.74 -28.08
CA LEU A 589 3.93 -27.48 -28.73
C LEU A 589 4.63 -26.49 -27.77
N SER A 590 4.34 -26.56 -26.47
CA SER A 590 4.97 -25.69 -25.45
C SER A 590 6.48 -25.94 -25.30
N ILE A 591 6.98 -27.07 -25.81
CA ILE A 591 8.39 -27.48 -25.82
C ILE A 591 9.14 -26.89 -27.04
N ILE A 592 8.43 -26.22 -27.97
CA ILE A 592 9.03 -25.76 -29.22
C ILE A 592 9.98 -24.59 -28.98
N LYS A 593 11.21 -24.78 -29.46
CA LYS A 593 12.37 -23.96 -29.11
C LYS A 593 12.62 -22.77 -30.04
N ASN A 594 11.78 -22.60 -31.06
CA ASN A 594 11.92 -21.52 -32.02
C ASN A 594 11.30 -20.24 -31.49
N LYS A 595 11.95 -19.12 -31.81
CA LYS A 595 11.48 -17.79 -31.42
C LYS A 595 10.33 -17.32 -32.29
N ILE A 596 10.23 -17.82 -33.52
CA ILE A 596 9.09 -17.63 -34.40
C ILE A 596 8.52 -19.01 -34.71
N ASN A 597 7.24 -19.19 -34.45
CA ASN A 597 6.50 -20.42 -34.73
C ASN A 597 5.35 -20.06 -35.66
N LEU A 598 5.33 -20.66 -36.86
CA LEU A 598 4.30 -20.40 -37.86
C LEU A 598 3.32 -21.58 -37.91
N ILE A 599 2.04 -21.30 -37.77
CA ILE A 599 0.96 -22.30 -37.86
C ILE A 599 0.06 -21.96 -39.02
N VAL A 600 -0.16 -22.95 -39.88
CA VAL A 600 -0.94 -22.80 -41.11
C VAL A 600 -2.11 -23.76 -41.07
N GLY A 601 -3.23 -23.35 -41.67
CA GLY A 601 -4.37 -24.23 -41.87
C GLY A 601 -5.47 -23.54 -42.64
N GLU A 602 -6.38 -24.35 -43.19
CA GLU A 602 -7.57 -23.85 -43.88
C GLU A 602 -8.49 -23.05 -42.94
N PRO A 603 -9.41 -22.23 -43.49
CA PRO A 603 -10.50 -21.62 -42.71
C PRO A 603 -11.26 -22.68 -41.90
N GLY A 604 -11.64 -22.34 -40.65
CA GLY A 604 -12.38 -23.26 -39.79
C GLY A 604 -11.56 -24.35 -39.08
N MET A 605 -10.27 -24.54 -39.41
CA MET A 605 -9.41 -25.56 -38.74
C MET A 605 -9.09 -25.25 -37.26
N GLY A 606 -9.57 -24.11 -36.74
CA GLY A 606 -9.43 -23.75 -35.33
C GLY A 606 -8.08 -23.19 -34.92
N LYS A 607 -7.39 -22.47 -35.82
CA LYS A 607 -6.13 -21.74 -35.53
C LYS A 607 -6.24 -20.83 -34.30
N SER A 608 -7.27 -19.99 -34.25
CA SER A 608 -7.53 -19.08 -33.13
C SER A 608 -7.81 -19.81 -31.80
N VAL A 609 -8.50 -20.95 -31.87
CA VAL A 609 -8.79 -21.79 -30.71
C VAL A 609 -7.50 -22.41 -30.16
N LEU A 610 -6.63 -22.90 -31.04
CA LEU A 610 -5.30 -23.37 -30.68
C LEU A 610 -4.45 -22.26 -30.03
N MET A 611 -4.49 -21.05 -30.58
CA MET A 611 -3.75 -19.90 -30.03
C MET A 611 -4.18 -19.54 -28.61
N ARG A 612 -5.49 -19.51 -28.35
CA ARG A 612 -6.05 -19.31 -27.00
C ARG A 612 -5.60 -20.43 -26.05
N ARG A 613 -5.56 -21.68 -26.50
CA ARG A 613 -5.06 -22.80 -25.68
C ARG A 613 -3.58 -22.71 -25.39
N LEU A 614 -2.77 -22.32 -26.37
CA LEU A 614 -1.33 -22.12 -26.15
C LEU A 614 -1.08 -20.98 -25.17
N LYS A 615 -1.81 -19.87 -25.26
CA LYS A 615 -1.78 -18.77 -24.28
C LYS A 615 -1.89 -19.30 -22.85
N ASN A 616 -2.85 -20.19 -22.61
CA ASN A 616 -3.09 -20.81 -21.30
C ASN A 616 -2.01 -21.81 -20.85
N LYS A 617 -1.23 -22.37 -21.78
CA LYS A 617 -0.22 -23.41 -21.51
C LYS A 617 1.21 -22.91 -21.41
N PHE A 618 1.48 -21.67 -21.80
CA PHE A 618 2.80 -21.10 -21.62
C PHE A 618 3.14 -20.95 -20.14
N ASP A 619 4.41 -21.17 -19.80
CA ASP A 619 4.99 -21.00 -18.46
C ASP A 619 4.46 -19.72 -17.79
N SER A 620 4.06 -19.84 -16.53
CA SER A 620 3.44 -18.79 -15.71
C SER A 620 4.35 -17.58 -15.48
N LYS A 621 5.64 -17.67 -15.81
CA LYS A 621 6.59 -16.55 -15.83
C LYS A 621 6.50 -15.67 -17.08
N TYR A 622 5.74 -16.10 -18.10
CA TYR A 622 5.55 -15.34 -19.33
C TYR A 622 4.11 -14.86 -19.47
N LEU A 623 3.98 -13.60 -19.84
CA LEU A 623 2.70 -13.04 -20.26
C LEU A 623 2.49 -13.29 -21.76
N ALA A 624 1.34 -13.83 -22.15
CA ALA A 624 1.01 -14.09 -23.55
C ALA A 624 -0.01 -13.08 -24.07
N ILE A 625 0.39 -12.26 -25.05
CA ILE A 625 -0.43 -11.20 -25.64
C ILE A 625 -0.86 -11.64 -27.04
N VAL A 626 -2.18 -11.74 -27.25
CA VAL A 626 -2.77 -12.07 -28.54
C VAL A 626 -3.09 -10.78 -29.28
N PHE A 627 -2.64 -10.66 -30.52
CA PHE A 627 -3.04 -9.64 -31.48
C PHE A 627 -3.97 -10.27 -32.50
N TYR A 628 -5.22 -9.85 -32.47
CA TYR A 628 -6.14 -10.10 -33.56
C TYR A 628 -5.86 -9.10 -34.67
N THR A 629 -5.89 -9.62 -35.89
CA THR A 629 -5.43 -8.89 -37.06
C THR A 629 -6.31 -7.68 -37.37
N GLU A 630 -7.62 -7.78 -37.10
CA GLU A 630 -8.58 -6.68 -37.22
C GLU A 630 -8.22 -5.51 -36.28
N ASP A 631 -7.96 -5.79 -35.00
CA ASP A 631 -7.67 -4.77 -33.98
C ASP A 631 -6.40 -3.97 -34.34
N ILE A 632 -5.35 -4.68 -34.74
CA ILE A 632 -4.07 -4.03 -35.00
C ILE A 632 -4.05 -3.30 -36.35
N SER A 633 -4.79 -3.79 -37.35
CA SER A 633 -4.94 -3.08 -38.62
C SER A 633 -5.62 -1.73 -38.42
N ALA A 634 -6.72 -1.69 -37.66
CA ALA A 634 -7.41 -0.45 -37.34
C ALA A 634 -6.50 0.57 -36.64
N TYR A 635 -5.68 0.10 -35.69
CA TYR A 635 -4.72 0.95 -34.99
C TYR A 635 -3.61 1.50 -35.92
N LEU A 636 -3.07 0.65 -36.80
CA LEU A 636 -2.04 1.04 -37.77
C LEU A 636 -2.55 2.07 -38.77
N ASP A 637 -3.79 1.93 -39.22
CA ASP A 637 -4.43 2.86 -40.14
C ASP A 637 -4.70 4.22 -39.47
N PHE A 638 -4.98 4.24 -38.16
CA PHE A 638 -5.21 5.47 -37.38
C PHE A 638 -3.93 6.29 -37.09
N LYS A 639 -2.79 5.64 -36.78
CA LYS A 639 -1.55 6.30 -36.31
C LYS A 639 -0.62 6.84 -37.40
N ASN A 640 -1.02 6.86 -38.67
CA ASN A 640 -0.20 7.31 -39.82
C ASN A 640 1.15 6.58 -39.96
N LYS A 641 1.14 5.32 -40.44
CA LYS A 641 2.16 4.50 -41.17
C LYS A 641 3.70 4.70 -41.02
N TYR A 642 4.24 5.58 -40.18
CA TYR A 642 5.64 6.02 -40.22
C TYR A 642 6.52 5.61 -39.04
N SER A 643 6.03 4.84 -38.06
CA SER A 643 6.88 4.28 -37.00
C SER A 643 6.88 2.75 -37.02
N THR A 644 7.83 2.15 -37.73
CA THR A 644 8.08 0.69 -37.78
C THR A 644 8.78 0.14 -36.53
N THR A 645 8.59 0.75 -35.36
CA THR A 645 9.37 0.43 -34.16
C THR A 645 8.57 -0.38 -33.15
N SER A 646 9.25 -1.22 -32.36
CA SER A 646 8.62 -1.95 -31.25
C SER A 646 7.97 -1.04 -30.21
N TYR A 647 8.37 0.22 -30.16
CA TYR A 647 7.78 1.24 -29.30
C TYR A 647 6.29 1.45 -29.60
N MET A 648 5.89 1.38 -30.88
CA MET A 648 4.48 1.46 -31.28
C MET A 648 3.65 0.30 -30.71
N LEU A 649 4.24 -0.89 -30.65
CA LEU A 649 3.58 -2.07 -30.09
C LEU A 649 3.45 -1.97 -28.57
N GLU A 650 4.50 -1.49 -27.90
CA GLU A 650 4.47 -1.19 -26.46
C GLU A 650 3.40 -0.16 -26.12
N GLU A 651 3.32 0.92 -26.90
CA GLU A 651 2.30 1.95 -26.76
C GLU A 651 0.88 1.38 -26.95
N TYR A 652 0.65 0.60 -28.01
CA TYR A 652 -0.63 -0.04 -28.26
C TYR A 652 -1.05 -0.99 -27.12
N VAL A 653 -0.12 -1.82 -26.66
CA VAL A 653 -0.39 -2.78 -25.57
C VAL A 653 -0.78 -2.05 -24.29
N LEU A 654 0.00 -1.04 -23.88
CA LEU A 654 -0.22 -0.32 -22.63
C LEU A 654 -1.43 0.63 -22.68
N ASN A 655 -1.62 1.35 -23.80
CA ASN A 655 -2.58 2.46 -23.86
C ASN A 655 -3.92 2.09 -24.49
N GLU A 656 -4.00 1.03 -25.31
CA GLU A 656 -5.24 0.60 -25.96
C GLU A 656 -5.70 -0.75 -25.41
N LYS A 657 -4.88 -1.80 -25.57
CA LYS A 657 -5.30 -3.17 -25.21
C LYS A 657 -5.54 -3.35 -23.71
N PHE A 658 -4.73 -2.69 -22.89
CA PHE A 658 -4.77 -2.78 -21.43
C PHE A 658 -5.07 -1.43 -20.77
N LYS A 659 -5.75 -0.53 -21.48
CA LYS A 659 -6.07 0.83 -21.02
C LYS A 659 -6.72 0.90 -19.63
N ASN A 660 -7.56 -0.08 -19.30
CA ASN A 660 -8.33 -0.12 -18.06
C ASN A 660 -7.62 -0.88 -16.92
N MET A 661 -6.36 -1.29 -17.11
CA MET A 661 -5.60 -1.97 -16.06
C MET A 661 -5.27 -1.02 -14.91
N GLU A 662 -5.19 -1.61 -13.73
CA GLU A 662 -4.73 -0.89 -12.55
C GLU A 662 -3.25 -0.48 -12.69
N ARG A 663 -2.83 0.50 -11.89
CA ARG A 663 -1.47 1.04 -11.93
C ARG A 663 -0.40 -0.04 -11.70
N PHE A 664 -0.66 -0.96 -10.78
CA PHE A 664 0.25 -2.06 -10.47
C PHE A 664 0.38 -3.07 -11.61
N GLU A 665 -0.73 -3.50 -12.21
CA GLU A 665 -0.73 -4.37 -13.39
C GLU A 665 0.05 -3.76 -14.55
N ASN A 666 -0.18 -2.47 -14.85
CA ASN A 666 0.54 -1.74 -15.88
C ASN A 666 2.05 -1.69 -15.61
N LYS A 667 2.45 -1.54 -14.34
CA LYS A 667 3.86 -1.58 -13.95
C LYS A 667 4.45 -2.98 -14.19
N ILE A 668 3.77 -4.05 -13.78
CA ILE A 668 4.20 -5.43 -14.06
C ILE A 668 4.36 -5.64 -15.56
N LEU A 669 3.33 -5.29 -16.34
CA LEU A 669 3.33 -5.44 -17.80
C LEU A 669 4.53 -4.74 -18.43
N SER A 670 4.79 -3.48 -18.08
CA SER A 670 5.93 -2.73 -18.61
C SER A 670 7.28 -3.38 -18.31
N ILE A 671 7.45 -3.99 -17.13
CA ILE A 671 8.68 -4.66 -16.73
C ILE A 671 8.83 -5.99 -17.48
N LEU A 672 7.75 -6.76 -17.60
CA LEU A 672 7.75 -8.01 -18.36
C LEU A 672 8.14 -7.76 -19.82
N MET A 673 7.62 -6.68 -20.44
CA MET A 673 7.99 -6.27 -21.80
C MET A 673 9.48 -5.92 -21.91
N ARG A 674 10.00 -5.05 -21.02
CA ARG A 674 11.43 -4.66 -21.02
C ARG A 674 12.38 -5.85 -20.80
N LYS A 675 11.95 -6.86 -20.05
CA LYS A 675 12.73 -8.07 -19.76
C LYS A 675 12.53 -9.18 -20.80
N ASN A 676 11.79 -8.92 -21.88
CA ASN A 676 11.43 -9.92 -22.91
C ASN A 676 10.75 -11.17 -22.33
N LYS A 677 9.95 -11.00 -21.26
CA LYS A 677 9.13 -12.04 -20.61
C LYS A 677 7.69 -12.03 -21.14
N VAL A 678 7.56 -11.70 -22.41
CA VAL A 678 6.28 -11.64 -23.12
C VAL A 678 6.35 -12.57 -24.33
N ILE A 679 5.24 -13.22 -24.62
CA ILE A 679 5.04 -14.03 -25.81
C ILE A 679 3.98 -13.33 -26.65
N TYR A 680 4.29 -13.06 -27.91
CA TYR A 680 3.33 -12.43 -28.82
C TYR A 680 2.69 -13.48 -29.71
N ILE A 681 1.37 -13.46 -29.78
CA ILE A 681 0.58 -14.33 -30.63
C ILE A 681 -0.10 -13.46 -31.67
N TRP A 682 0.18 -13.70 -32.93
CA TRP A 682 -0.32 -12.95 -34.07
C TRP A 682 -1.33 -13.84 -34.80
N ASP A 683 -2.61 -13.57 -34.61
CA ASP A 683 -3.69 -14.44 -35.09
C ASP A 683 -4.38 -13.85 -36.32
N GLY A 684 -4.28 -14.56 -37.46
CA GLY A 684 -4.95 -14.22 -38.71
C GLY A 684 -4.16 -13.29 -39.63
N LEU A 685 -2.83 -13.42 -39.74
CA LEU A 685 -2.01 -12.49 -40.54
C LEU A 685 -2.42 -12.38 -42.01
N ASP A 686 -3.13 -13.38 -42.54
CA ASP A 686 -3.71 -13.38 -43.88
C ASP A 686 -4.85 -12.37 -44.08
N GLU A 687 -5.37 -11.78 -43.01
CA GLU A 687 -6.45 -10.79 -43.04
C GLU A 687 -5.92 -9.35 -43.14
N LEU A 688 -4.60 -9.14 -43.09
CA LEU A 688 -3.97 -7.83 -43.26
C LEU A 688 -3.96 -7.38 -44.71
N SER A 689 -4.08 -6.07 -44.91
CA SER A 689 -3.74 -5.44 -46.19
C SER A 689 -2.23 -5.59 -46.49
N SER A 690 -1.86 -5.61 -47.78
CA SER A 690 -0.46 -5.77 -48.21
C SER A 690 0.53 -4.73 -47.63
N PRO A 691 0.14 -3.46 -47.39
CA PRO A 691 0.99 -2.53 -46.65
C PRO A 691 1.16 -2.91 -45.17
N ASN A 692 0.09 -3.34 -44.51
CA ASN A 692 0.09 -3.61 -43.06
C ASN A 692 0.83 -4.92 -42.74
N ILE A 693 0.74 -5.94 -43.60
CA ILE A 693 1.53 -7.17 -43.43
C ILE A 693 3.03 -6.88 -43.45
N GLN A 694 3.52 -6.00 -44.31
CA GLN A 694 4.93 -5.65 -44.34
C GLN A 694 5.36 -4.99 -43.02
N VAL A 695 4.57 -4.02 -42.52
CA VAL A 695 4.83 -3.37 -41.23
C VAL A 695 4.86 -4.38 -40.08
N ILE A 696 3.88 -5.27 -40.01
CA ILE A 696 3.82 -6.31 -38.97
C ILE A 696 5.01 -7.28 -39.09
N THR A 697 5.40 -7.70 -40.31
CA THR A 697 6.56 -8.57 -40.47
C THR A 697 7.87 -7.91 -40.03
N ASP A 698 8.00 -6.60 -40.21
CA ASP A 698 9.17 -5.85 -39.75
C ASP A 698 9.18 -5.71 -38.22
N ILE A 699 8.03 -5.53 -37.58
CA ILE A 699 7.87 -5.60 -36.12
C ILE A 699 8.26 -6.98 -35.59
N ILE A 700 7.73 -8.05 -36.20
CA ILE A 700 8.04 -9.44 -35.82
C ILE A 700 9.55 -9.70 -35.90
N ARG A 701 10.21 -9.23 -36.97
CA ARG A 701 11.66 -9.35 -37.13
C ARG A 701 12.41 -8.60 -36.04
N HIS A 702 12.00 -7.39 -35.70
CA HIS A 702 12.63 -6.61 -34.64
C HIS A 702 12.50 -7.30 -33.27
N LEU A 703 11.33 -7.85 -32.95
CA LEU A 703 11.11 -8.62 -31.72
C LEU A 703 11.93 -9.91 -31.67
N TYR A 704 12.09 -10.58 -32.81
CA TYR A 704 12.97 -11.75 -32.94
C TYR A 704 14.43 -11.40 -32.63
N GLN A 705 14.93 -10.26 -33.11
CA GLN A 705 16.28 -9.75 -32.78
C GLN A 705 16.43 -9.47 -31.27
N LYS A 706 15.35 -9.07 -30.59
CA LYS A 706 15.27 -8.92 -29.13
C LYS A 706 15.07 -10.25 -28.38
N ASN A 707 15.12 -11.38 -29.06
CA ASN A 707 15.00 -12.73 -28.48
C ASN A 707 13.61 -13.03 -27.87
N VAL A 708 12.56 -12.38 -28.38
CA VAL A 708 11.17 -12.56 -27.94
C VAL A 708 10.51 -13.73 -28.67
N TYR A 709 9.67 -14.50 -27.96
CA TYR A 709 8.91 -15.61 -28.54
C TYR A 709 7.63 -15.12 -29.22
N GLN A 710 7.35 -15.69 -30.38
CA GLN A 710 6.28 -15.28 -31.26
C GLN A 710 5.61 -16.49 -31.91
N TRP A 711 4.29 -16.44 -31.99
CA TRP A 711 3.44 -17.42 -32.66
C TRP A 711 2.61 -16.72 -33.72
N LEU A 712 2.67 -17.21 -34.95
CA LEU A 712 2.01 -16.61 -36.11
C LEU A 712 0.99 -17.61 -36.64
N THR A 713 -0.22 -17.15 -36.97
CA THR A 713 -1.18 -17.96 -37.71
C THR A 713 -1.52 -17.32 -39.04
N CYS A 714 -1.67 -18.14 -40.09
CA CYS A 714 -2.17 -17.69 -41.38
C CYS A 714 -2.85 -18.81 -42.18
N ARG A 715 -3.46 -18.44 -43.31
CA ARG A 715 -3.90 -19.38 -44.37
C ARG A 715 -2.76 -19.78 -45.30
N LEU A 716 -2.97 -20.87 -46.04
CA LEU A 716 -1.97 -21.50 -46.92
C LEU A 716 -1.35 -20.56 -47.96
N HIS A 717 -2.11 -19.62 -48.52
CA HIS A 717 -1.58 -18.71 -49.55
C HIS A 717 -0.46 -17.80 -49.04
N LEU A 718 -0.37 -17.56 -47.71
CA LEU A 718 0.65 -16.72 -47.08
C LEU A 718 1.81 -17.53 -46.50
N LYS A 719 1.72 -18.87 -46.53
CA LYS A 719 2.69 -19.79 -45.94
C LYS A 719 4.11 -19.51 -46.45
N ASN A 720 4.33 -19.68 -47.75
CA ASN A 720 5.68 -19.61 -48.34
C ASN A 720 6.31 -18.23 -48.08
N TYR A 721 5.55 -17.14 -48.25
CA TYR A 721 6.03 -15.79 -47.95
C TYR A 721 6.58 -15.68 -46.52
N LEU A 722 5.86 -16.17 -45.50
CA LEU A 722 6.30 -16.08 -44.11
C LEU A 722 7.42 -17.06 -43.78
N GLU A 723 7.43 -18.26 -44.37
CA GLU A 723 8.50 -19.24 -44.21
C GLU A 723 9.85 -18.67 -44.68
N HIS A 724 9.90 -18.11 -45.89
CA HIS A 724 11.09 -17.44 -46.43
C HIS A 724 11.46 -16.17 -45.64
N LYS A 725 10.47 -15.35 -45.27
CA LYS A 725 10.71 -14.06 -44.57
C LYS A 725 11.41 -14.25 -43.23
N PHE A 726 11.14 -15.38 -42.55
CA PHE A 726 11.60 -15.67 -41.19
C PHE A 726 12.54 -16.87 -41.09
N ASN A 727 12.84 -17.56 -42.19
CA ASN A 727 13.64 -18.78 -42.23
C ASN A 727 13.13 -19.86 -41.26
N VAL A 728 11.83 -20.12 -41.30
CA VAL A 728 11.18 -21.11 -40.46
C VAL A 728 10.25 -21.98 -41.29
N PHE A 729 10.13 -23.26 -40.94
CA PHE A 729 9.04 -24.06 -41.46
C PHE A 729 7.78 -23.89 -40.62
N SER A 730 6.66 -23.76 -41.32
CA SER A 730 5.34 -23.79 -40.74
C SER A 730 4.96 -25.17 -40.23
N LYS A 731 3.91 -25.20 -39.42
CA LYS A 731 3.24 -26.41 -38.95
C LYS A 731 1.80 -26.35 -39.41
N THR A 732 1.38 -27.33 -40.19
CA THR A 732 0.03 -27.39 -40.73
C THR A 732 -0.89 -28.11 -39.75
N ILE A 733 -2.04 -27.52 -39.43
CA ILE A 733 -3.09 -28.20 -38.67
C ILE A 733 -3.71 -29.30 -39.54
N ILE A 734 -3.78 -30.49 -38.99
CA ILE A 734 -4.37 -31.66 -39.65
C ILE A 734 -5.87 -31.66 -39.41
N GLN A 735 -6.62 -32.09 -40.42
CA GLN A 735 -8.06 -32.26 -40.30
C GLN A 735 -8.40 -33.31 -39.23
N PHE A 736 -9.53 -33.10 -38.54
CA PHE A 736 -10.00 -34.07 -37.55
C PHE A 736 -10.41 -35.36 -38.24
N SER A 737 -10.03 -36.51 -37.68
CA SER A 737 -10.48 -37.80 -38.16
C SER A 737 -11.98 -37.99 -37.95
N GLU A 738 -12.60 -38.93 -38.66
CA GLU A 738 -14.04 -39.23 -38.51
C GLU A 738 -14.38 -39.63 -37.07
N GLU A 739 -13.49 -40.34 -36.39
CA GLU A 739 -13.67 -40.72 -34.98
C GLU A 739 -13.66 -39.49 -34.06
N GLN A 740 -12.76 -38.53 -34.31
CA GLN A 740 -12.70 -37.29 -33.54
C GLN A 740 -13.94 -36.42 -33.77
N GLN A 741 -14.42 -36.35 -35.01
CA GLN A 741 -15.64 -35.63 -35.36
C GLN A 741 -16.87 -36.26 -34.70
N SER A 742 -16.96 -37.60 -34.75
CA SER A 742 -18.05 -38.36 -34.12
C SER A 742 -18.06 -38.17 -32.60
N ALA A 743 -16.90 -38.31 -31.95
CA ALA A 743 -16.76 -38.09 -30.51
C ALA A 743 -17.16 -36.67 -30.10
N TYR A 744 -16.76 -35.65 -30.87
CA TYR A 744 -17.17 -34.27 -30.62
C TYR A 744 -18.68 -34.08 -30.70
N ILE A 745 -19.33 -34.64 -31.73
CA ILE A 745 -20.79 -34.56 -31.88
C ILE A 745 -21.48 -35.26 -30.70
N GLU A 746 -21.04 -36.46 -30.34
CA GLU A 746 -21.61 -37.22 -29.23
C GLU A 746 -21.49 -36.47 -27.89
N GLU A 747 -20.31 -35.92 -27.58
CA GLU A 747 -20.09 -35.16 -26.35
C GLU A 747 -20.88 -33.85 -26.34
N ARG A 748 -20.94 -33.13 -27.47
CA ARG A 748 -21.72 -31.89 -27.61
C ARG A 748 -23.22 -32.16 -27.42
N MET A 749 -23.72 -33.29 -27.92
CA MET A 749 -25.13 -33.69 -27.78
C MET A 749 -25.47 -34.14 -26.35
N LYS A 750 -24.52 -34.73 -25.62
CA LYS A 750 -24.69 -35.06 -24.19
C LYS A 750 -24.79 -33.80 -23.34
N ASP A 751 -23.99 -32.78 -23.63
CA ASP A 751 -24.01 -31.49 -22.93
C ASP A 751 -25.30 -30.70 -23.21
N ALA A 752 -25.79 -30.74 -24.46
CA ALA A 752 -27.07 -30.13 -24.84
C ALA A 752 -28.26 -30.71 -24.06
N ASN A 753 -28.26 -32.02 -23.76
CA ASN A 753 -29.34 -32.66 -22.98
C ASN A 753 -29.40 -32.22 -21.51
N HIS A 754 -28.44 -31.44 -21.00
CA HIS A 754 -28.45 -30.86 -19.66
C HIS A 754 -28.89 -29.38 -19.62
N THR A 755 -29.11 -28.74 -20.77
CA THR A 755 -29.65 -27.38 -20.87
C THR A 755 -31.08 -27.42 -21.44
N GLU A 756 -32.08 -27.41 -20.55
CA GLU A 756 -33.51 -27.67 -20.83
C GLU A 756 -34.24 -26.72 -21.80
N GLU A 757 -33.58 -25.79 -22.50
CA GLU A 757 -34.26 -24.88 -23.42
C GLU A 757 -33.47 -24.69 -24.73
N ARG A 758 -33.69 -25.57 -25.73
CA ARG A 758 -33.67 -25.27 -27.20
C ARG A 758 -33.58 -26.48 -28.15
N ILE A 759 -33.73 -27.71 -27.67
CA ILE A 759 -33.43 -28.89 -28.51
C ILE A 759 -34.49 -29.27 -29.57
N PRO A 760 -35.82 -29.14 -29.38
CA PRO A 760 -36.76 -29.68 -30.36
C PRO A 760 -36.74 -28.98 -31.73
N LEU A 761 -36.39 -27.69 -31.80
CA LEU A 761 -36.44 -26.92 -33.05
C LEU A 761 -35.21 -27.14 -33.95
N GLN A 762 -34.03 -27.34 -33.36
CA GLN A 762 -32.79 -27.53 -34.11
C GLN A 762 -32.63 -28.96 -34.65
N ILE A 763 -33.12 -29.96 -33.91
CA ILE A 763 -33.20 -31.33 -34.41
C ILE A 763 -34.17 -31.42 -35.59
N PHE A 764 -35.32 -30.72 -35.55
CA PHE A 764 -36.25 -30.67 -36.68
C PHE A 764 -35.60 -30.04 -37.93
N MET A 765 -34.87 -28.93 -37.77
CA MET A 765 -34.18 -28.25 -38.88
C MET A 765 -33.02 -29.06 -39.48
N LEU A 766 -32.21 -29.74 -38.67
CA LEU A 766 -31.12 -30.58 -39.16
C LEU A 766 -31.66 -31.84 -39.87
N THR A 767 -32.78 -32.39 -39.38
CA THR A 767 -33.43 -33.53 -40.02
C THR A 767 -34.06 -33.15 -41.37
N GLU A 768 -34.66 -31.95 -41.49
CA GLU A 768 -35.13 -31.43 -42.79
C GLU A 768 -34.00 -31.11 -43.77
N LEU A 769 -32.88 -30.56 -43.30
CA LEU A 769 -31.72 -30.28 -44.16
C LEU A 769 -31.08 -31.56 -44.70
N PHE A 770 -30.93 -32.61 -43.87
CA PHE A 770 -30.41 -33.90 -44.32
C PHE A 770 -31.39 -34.64 -45.24
N LEU A 771 -32.70 -34.51 -45.05
CA LEU A 771 -33.71 -35.14 -45.92
C LEU A 771 -33.85 -34.43 -47.27
N ASN A 772 -33.58 -33.12 -47.35
CA ASN A 772 -33.69 -32.37 -48.61
C ASN A 772 -32.43 -32.43 -49.48
N PHE A 773 -31.25 -32.72 -48.92
CA PHE A 773 -30.03 -32.95 -49.73
C PHE A 773 -29.97 -34.33 -50.42
N GLY A 774 -30.86 -35.26 -50.06
CA GLY A 774 -31.01 -36.55 -50.76
C GLY A 774 -31.93 -36.52 -51.98
N LYS A 775 -32.47 -35.34 -52.36
CA LYS A 775 -33.32 -35.14 -53.53
C LYS A 775 -32.93 -33.86 -54.28
N ASN A 776 -31.77 -33.88 -54.93
CA ASN A 776 -31.50 -33.20 -56.21
C ASN A 776 -30.20 -33.71 -56.81
#